data_AF-A0A5H2YNR5-F1
#
_entry.id   AF-A0A5H2YNR5-F1
#
_cell.length_a   1.000
_cell.length_b   1.000
_cell.length_c   1.000
_cell.angle_alpha   90.00
_cell.angle_beta   90.00
_cell.angle_gamma   90.00
#
_symmetry.space_group_name_H-M   'P 1'
#
loop_
_entity.id
_entity.type
_entity.pdbx_description
1 polymer ?
#
loop_
_entity_poly.entity_id
_entity_poly.type
_entity_poly.pdbx_seq_one_letter_code
_entity_poly.pdbx_strand_id
1 'polypeptide(L)'
;MSIDSKLTKINAIVTEQTNEVSNLKTAIEDSWQEIDKVHQLAKQNHQAARDWQTKAGKVTFKDLNDTEYQVDTLATLINETQKINPHPEVMTKAQFDALRQMRKQQYAGSGFVQWGYGDSTNNAVNNGMWTYQNKLNLGRSGKASGWVGQDKSSSPFPKVVVDGVSHELQSVDYPYGIVSCKFPSAPDGTKTYDSATGKVTQHTSTVEAFNECKHKTPNGVYSGVYNKELGEFNCNDTGPGGIYLINKTSAGAHKVSIVFTSSIDTTIELRDAGGTSGTDPLIKQLSISANTKQKVVFTHTFTKSGVYFRVPEPQVGQKITIYSWQTLPSSEQVITSRKDLVFLESWHEKIADKDVVYPLGNVQYGASSHEGIALANNLVAQGYSAFGEWDQDTKGYGVKWSTLSDANRIKFLKNPEHNIYYDPEAKAYIQVRYRVRVVEGLGDEFDYTYPGHVATSWRPSISSNTPYFNARGKNITAVDYYSESLGYGYFNPLNNVQRTIKTKGDFEGFGSRKLLGHDSKCFAIPIALVQRLNQGAYHPTYNPLGTKCVLTENEAGQNLWYGSNSKKLFCQLDAFTQVKPYGGKLGDPDSQNGRRDQYRFYDAIYAGQVEDLRLNANKLDVNQLREDAMRKAVAGTLRGKGKTIFTTVKAKKLAIASAYAGKYYVNLFGTVDTQNGYEIEPQNRPFSYLYNSTRGSILYPTYVEPSGNIYTSDVPVSLSGNRFQDIGPSTLLDWQVGDDIYLINGEQMTSEFDSLPWVDIIGHPERIAATFPDGVLGQWIPQLPDGTSKAYELNKKANRALTWALTTDYGENWSAGTLSIDAIKNAYTSSAEETRVQLLSYEALADFTLPANNMVVKSSVGSVFASADRFVTQGNRLISSLSGLIGKDSQDGNQQRDLAVLNAPKHAGGFLWNSNKVSHSPITLREPINQSCGAKALPTIVEKGGLLYLQFHGAELKWDNTEFIVINSANVNDDFVDGRFYWVHPEVGGALAGKFLRCVKPGNEPFSSLNWAHTENGYSYRTIANNIFFVDAPWGISSWGDDQTIPIVNGEDVKTDLNGNTVKVFCHHTQLPLGIASY
;
A
#
# COMPACT_ATOMS: atom_id res chain seq x y z
N MET A 1 -106.62 -8.52 84.04
CA MET A 1 -106.50 -7.85 82.72
C MET A 1 -107.70 -8.25 81.88
N SER A 2 -108.54 -7.28 81.47
CA SER A 2 -109.74 -7.56 80.67
C SER A 2 -109.36 -7.99 79.24
N ILE A 3 -110.25 -8.75 78.60
CA ILE A 3 -110.11 -9.24 77.22
C ILE A 3 -109.86 -8.07 76.24
N ASP A 4 -110.50 -6.92 76.48
CA ASP A 4 -110.38 -5.73 75.63
C ASP A 4 -108.94 -5.17 75.57
N SER A 5 -108.21 -5.16 76.70
CA SER A 5 -106.82 -4.69 76.75
C SER A 5 -105.86 -5.56 75.93
N LYS A 6 -106.13 -6.86 75.82
CA LYS A 6 -105.32 -7.79 74.99
C LYS A 6 -105.68 -7.63 73.52
N LEU A 7 -106.96 -7.42 73.20
CA LEU A 7 -107.43 -7.23 71.82
C LEU A 7 -106.87 -5.94 71.21
N THR A 8 -106.80 -4.84 71.97
CA THR A 8 -106.18 -3.59 71.50
C THR A 8 -104.68 -3.75 71.24
N LYS A 9 -103.92 -4.48 72.09
CA LYS A 9 -102.50 -4.76 71.85
C LYS A 9 -102.28 -5.67 70.64
N ILE A 10 -103.12 -6.69 70.45
CA ILE A 10 -103.05 -7.57 69.28
C ILE A 10 -103.33 -6.78 68.00
N ASN A 11 -104.35 -5.92 67.98
CA ASN A 11 -104.66 -5.10 66.82
C ASN A 11 -103.57 -4.07 66.50
N ALA A 12 -102.89 -3.52 67.51
CA ALA A 12 -101.73 -2.66 67.31
C ALA A 12 -100.54 -3.43 66.70
N ILE A 13 -100.23 -4.63 67.21
CA ILE A 13 -99.17 -5.51 66.66
C ILE A 13 -99.50 -5.94 65.23
N VAL A 14 -100.75 -6.30 64.93
CA VAL A 14 -101.20 -6.67 63.58
C VAL A 14 -101.06 -5.50 62.61
N THR A 15 -101.37 -4.28 63.05
CA THR A 15 -101.20 -3.07 62.23
C THR A 15 -99.73 -2.77 61.95
N GLU A 16 -98.87 -2.91 62.96
CA GLU A 16 -97.41 -2.74 62.84
C GLU A 16 -96.80 -3.80 61.89
N GLN A 17 -97.17 -5.07 62.05
CA GLN A 17 -96.75 -6.15 61.14
C GLN A 17 -97.26 -5.94 59.70
N THR A 18 -98.48 -5.43 59.52
CA THR A 18 -99.02 -5.13 58.18
C THR A 18 -98.21 -4.03 57.49
N ASN A 19 -97.81 -2.99 58.24
CA ASN A 19 -96.96 -1.93 57.72
C ASN A 19 -95.54 -2.42 57.40
N GLU A 20 -94.93 -3.24 58.26
CA GLU A 20 -93.63 -3.86 57.98
C GLU A 20 -93.66 -4.77 56.75
N VAL A 21 -94.70 -5.60 56.60
CA VAL A 21 -94.88 -6.46 55.42
C VAL A 21 -95.08 -5.64 54.15
N SER A 22 -95.81 -4.52 54.22
CA SER A 22 -95.96 -3.62 53.08
C SER A 22 -94.63 -2.96 52.69
N ASN A 23 -93.84 -2.51 53.66
CA ASN A 23 -92.51 -1.92 53.42
C ASN A 23 -91.52 -2.96 52.86
N LEU A 24 -91.53 -4.18 53.39
CA LEU A 24 -90.73 -5.30 52.87
C LEU A 24 -91.11 -5.65 51.43
N LYS A 25 -92.40 -5.65 51.11
CA LYS A 25 -92.87 -5.89 49.75
C LYS A 25 -92.35 -4.84 48.77
N THR A 26 -92.45 -3.56 49.13
CA THR A 26 -91.90 -2.46 48.30
C THR A 26 -90.38 -2.58 48.14
N ALA A 27 -89.64 -2.85 49.21
CA ALA A 27 -88.18 -3.02 49.15
C ALA A 27 -87.74 -4.21 48.28
N ILE A 28 -88.52 -5.30 48.29
CA ILE A 28 -88.30 -6.48 47.44
C ILE A 28 -88.62 -6.15 45.97
N GLU A 29 -89.71 -5.44 45.70
CA GLU A 29 -90.08 -5.00 44.34
C GLU A 29 -89.02 -4.06 43.75
N ASP A 30 -88.51 -3.11 44.54
CA ASP A 30 -87.42 -2.20 44.14
C ASP A 30 -86.12 -2.97 43.86
N SER A 31 -85.75 -3.92 44.74
CA SER A 31 -84.58 -4.79 44.52
C SER A 31 -84.72 -5.66 43.27
N TRP A 32 -85.93 -6.16 42.98
CA TRP A 32 -86.18 -6.93 41.76
C TRP A 32 -86.02 -6.09 40.50
N GLN A 33 -86.46 -4.83 40.52
CA GLN A 33 -86.29 -3.91 39.39
C GLN A 33 -84.80 -3.59 39.17
N GLU A 34 -84.03 -3.36 40.24
CA GLU A 34 -82.58 -3.17 40.12
C GLU A 34 -81.87 -4.42 39.56
N ILE A 35 -82.22 -5.61 40.05
CA ILE A 35 -81.65 -6.87 39.56
C ILE A 35 -82.00 -7.11 38.07
N ASP A 36 -83.25 -6.85 37.66
CA ASP A 36 -83.65 -7.02 36.26
C ASP A 36 -82.92 -6.01 35.36
N LYS A 37 -82.74 -4.76 35.82
CA LYS A 37 -81.93 -3.75 35.11
C LYS A 37 -80.48 -4.22 34.91
N VAL A 38 -79.86 -4.77 35.96
CA VAL A 38 -78.49 -5.33 35.88
C VAL A 38 -78.43 -6.52 34.92
N HIS A 39 -79.44 -7.40 34.94
CA HIS A 39 -79.49 -8.58 34.06
C HIS A 39 -79.67 -8.22 32.59
N GLN A 40 -80.53 -7.24 32.28
CA GLN A 40 -80.70 -6.75 30.91
C GLN A 40 -79.43 -6.06 30.40
N LEU A 41 -78.77 -5.25 31.23
CA LEU A 41 -77.49 -4.64 30.91
C LEU A 41 -76.41 -5.70 30.62
N ALA A 42 -76.33 -6.74 31.44
CA ALA A 42 -75.38 -7.83 31.26
C ALA A 42 -75.60 -8.56 29.92
N LYS A 43 -76.86 -8.82 29.53
CA LYS A 43 -77.19 -9.42 28.23
C LYS A 43 -76.78 -8.53 27.06
N GLN A 44 -77.05 -7.23 27.14
CA GLN A 44 -76.70 -6.27 26.10
C GLN A 44 -75.18 -6.16 25.93
N ASN A 45 -74.44 -6.00 27.02
CA ASN A 45 -72.98 -5.94 26.99
C ASN A 45 -72.34 -7.27 26.54
N HIS A 46 -72.95 -8.42 26.86
CA HIS A 46 -72.49 -9.71 26.36
C HIS A 46 -72.63 -9.83 24.84
N GLN A 47 -73.75 -9.33 24.29
CA GLN A 47 -73.91 -9.25 22.84
C GLN A 47 -72.93 -8.25 22.20
N ALA A 48 -72.71 -7.09 22.84
CA ALA A 48 -71.71 -6.11 22.40
C ALA A 48 -70.28 -6.69 22.41
N ALA A 49 -69.94 -7.53 23.39
CA ALA A 49 -68.65 -8.23 23.44
C ALA A 49 -68.49 -9.27 22.33
N ARG A 50 -69.55 -10.02 21.98
CA ARG A 50 -69.53 -10.93 20.82
C ARG A 50 -69.39 -10.16 19.52
N ASP A 51 -70.11 -9.05 19.38
CA ASP A 51 -70.04 -8.17 18.21
C ASP A 51 -68.66 -7.51 18.09
N TRP A 52 -68.03 -7.14 19.22
CA TRP A 52 -66.66 -6.62 19.28
C TRP A 52 -65.66 -7.58 18.65
N GLN A 53 -65.83 -8.89 18.88
CA GLN A 53 -64.94 -9.94 18.34
C GLN A 53 -65.23 -10.27 16.87
N THR A 54 -66.50 -10.18 16.44
CA THR A 54 -66.96 -10.80 15.19
C THR A 54 -67.33 -9.82 14.07
N LYS A 55 -67.61 -8.55 14.39
CA LYS A 55 -68.05 -7.52 13.43
C LYS A 55 -66.95 -6.50 13.14
N ALA A 56 -67.09 -5.74 12.06
CA ALA A 56 -66.25 -4.58 11.72
C ALA A 56 -66.96 -3.26 12.12
N GLY A 57 -66.19 -2.22 12.41
CA GLY A 57 -66.68 -0.90 12.82
C GLY A 57 -66.50 -0.61 14.31
N LYS A 58 -67.53 -0.03 14.93
CA LYS A 58 -67.61 0.24 16.38
C LYS A 58 -68.77 -0.53 17.01
N VAL A 59 -68.62 -0.88 18.27
CA VAL A 59 -69.68 -1.46 19.11
C VAL A 59 -69.87 -0.63 20.37
N THR A 60 -71.08 -0.67 20.93
CA THR A 60 -71.48 0.16 22.06
C THR A 60 -71.62 -0.69 23.32
N PHE A 61 -70.89 -0.33 24.37
CA PHE A 61 -71.09 -0.85 25.72
C PHE A 61 -71.86 0.17 26.56
N LYS A 62 -72.66 -0.30 27.51
CA LYS A 62 -73.42 0.55 28.44
C LYS A 62 -72.98 0.33 29.88
N ASP A 63 -73.07 1.36 30.71
CA ASP A 63 -72.96 1.24 32.17
C ASP A 63 -74.33 1.13 32.86
N LEU A 64 -74.33 1.08 34.20
CA LEU A 64 -75.56 0.99 35.02
C LEU A 64 -76.46 2.23 34.92
N ASN A 65 -75.94 3.34 34.40
CA ASN A 65 -76.64 4.61 34.19
C ASN A 65 -77.09 4.78 32.73
N ASP A 66 -77.00 3.73 31.90
CA ASP A 66 -77.28 3.76 30.46
C ASP A 66 -76.35 4.67 29.63
N THR A 67 -75.18 5.02 30.17
CA THR A 67 -74.14 5.78 29.45
C THR A 67 -73.50 4.91 28.39
N GLU A 68 -73.46 5.38 27.15
CA GLU A 68 -72.94 4.64 26.00
C GLU A 68 -71.45 4.91 25.74
N TYR A 69 -70.66 3.84 25.58
CA TYR A 69 -69.24 3.85 25.25
C TYR A 69 -68.98 3.17 23.91
N GLN A 70 -68.46 3.92 22.95
CA GLN A 70 -68.12 3.41 21.62
C GLN A 70 -66.70 2.84 21.61
N VAL A 71 -66.56 1.56 21.23
CA VAL A 71 -65.28 0.84 21.19
C VAL A 71 -65.06 0.28 19.80
N ASP A 72 -63.86 0.46 19.24
CA ASP A 72 -63.48 -0.12 17.94
C ASP A 72 -63.41 -1.64 18.04
N THR A 73 -63.99 -2.34 17.05
CA THR A 73 -64.01 -3.80 17.02
C THR A 73 -62.64 -4.40 16.73
N LEU A 74 -62.43 -5.67 17.09
CA LEU A 74 -61.17 -6.38 16.87
C LEU A 74 -60.76 -6.39 15.39
N ALA A 75 -61.72 -6.57 14.48
CA ALA A 75 -61.46 -6.53 13.04
C ALA A 75 -61.04 -5.14 12.55
N THR A 76 -61.62 -4.07 13.10
CA THR A 76 -61.21 -2.68 12.80
C THR A 76 -59.80 -2.42 13.28
N LEU A 77 -59.49 -2.80 14.52
CA LEU A 77 -58.15 -2.65 15.10
C LEU A 77 -57.10 -3.45 14.31
N ILE A 78 -57.40 -4.70 13.94
CA ILE A 78 -56.50 -5.51 13.09
C ILE A 78 -56.29 -4.87 11.72
N ASN A 79 -57.37 -4.42 11.05
CA ASN A 79 -57.26 -3.76 9.75
C ASN A 79 -56.49 -2.44 9.82
N GLU A 80 -56.65 -1.66 10.88
CA GLU A 80 -55.87 -0.44 11.11
C GLU A 80 -54.40 -0.77 11.37
N THR A 81 -54.11 -1.83 12.14
CA THR A 81 -52.74 -2.28 12.40
C THR A 81 -52.07 -2.81 11.13
N GLN A 82 -52.78 -3.57 10.30
CA GLN A 82 -52.31 -4.05 9.00
C GLN A 82 -52.12 -2.93 7.96
N LYS A 83 -52.89 -1.85 8.04
CA LYS A 83 -52.65 -0.63 7.23
C LYS A 83 -51.35 0.07 7.60
N ILE A 84 -50.91 -0.04 8.86
CA ILE A 84 -49.70 0.59 9.38
C ILE A 84 -48.46 -0.27 9.09
N ASN A 85 -48.56 -1.60 9.20
CA ASN A 85 -47.52 -2.54 8.75
C ASN A 85 -48.16 -3.81 8.15
N PRO A 86 -48.20 -3.95 6.81
CA PRO A 86 -48.84 -5.09 6.16
C PRO A 86 -48.18 -6.45 6.44
N HIS A 87 -46.90 -6.45 6.85
CA HIS A 87 -46.11 -7.66 7.11
C HIS A 87 -45.34 -7.49 8.43
N PRO A 88 -45.91 -7.87 9.59
CA PRO A 88 -45.27 -7.70 10.90
C PRO A 88 -43.97 -8.50 11.06
N GLU A 89 -43.76 -9.51 10.23
CA GLU A 89 -42.52 -10.29 10.16
C GLU A 89 -41.29 -9.51 9.66
N VAL A 90 -41.46 -8.39 8.95
CA VAL A 90 -40.34 -7.54 8.56
C VAL A 90 -39.84 -6.75 9.77
N MET A 91 -38.53 -6.52 9.82
CA MET A 91 -37.95 -5.59 10.78
C MET A 91 -38.46 -4.17 10.55
N THR A 92 -38.91 -3.48 11.59
CA THR A 92 -39.21 -2.04 11.53
C THR A 92 -37.91 -1.23 11.47
N LYS A 93 -37.95 -0.01 10.93
CA LYS A 93 -36.82 0.94 10.95
C LYS A 93 -36.21 1.10 12.34
N ALA A 94 -37.03 1.18 13.39
CA ALA A 94 -36.57 1.30 14.77
C ALA A 94 -35.78 0.06 15.24
N GLN A 95 -36.28 -1.14 14.96
CA GLN A 95 -35.54 -2.38 15.26
C GLN A 95 -34.24 -2.48 14.45
N PHE A 96 -34.27 -2.08 13.18
CA PHE A 96 -33.11 -2.07 12.30
C PHE A 96 -32.02 -1.11 12.80
N ASP A 97 -32.39 0.12 13.13
CA ASP A 97 -31.46 1.10 13.69
C ASP A 97 -30.95 0.68 15.09
N ALA A 98 -31.76 0.03 15.91
CA ALA A 98 -31.31 -0.54 17.19
C ALA A 98 -30.23 -1.63 16.99
N LEU A 99 -30.42 -2.55 16.03
CA LEU A 99 -29.40 -3.55 15.69
C LEU A 99 -28.12 -2.90 15.15
N ARG A 100 -28.25 -1.84 14.33
CA ARG A 100 -27.08 -1.09 13.84
C ARG A 100 -26.31 -0.45 14.98
N GLN A 101 -26.99 0.20 15.92
CA GLN A 101 -26.34 0.82 17.09
C GLN A 101 -25.67 -0.23 18.00
N MET A 102 -26.33 -1.37 18.23
CA MET A 102 -25.73 -2.49 18.96
C MET A 102 -24.43 -2.96 18.30
N ARG A 103 -24.40 -3.12 16.98
CA ARG A 103 -23.20 -3.53 16.23
C ARG A 103 -22.11 -2.45 16.26
N LYS A 104 -22.47 -1.16 16.20
CA LYS A 104 -21.52 -0.06 16.36
C LYS A 104 -20.83 -0.06 17.73
N GLN A 105 -21.51 -0.56 18.77
CA GLN A 105 -20.91 -0.74 20.10
C GLN A 105 -20.12 -2.04 20.22
N GLN A 106 -20.54 -3.09 19.51
CA GLN A 106 -19.90 -4.40 19.49
C GLN A 106 -18.54 -4.37 18.76
N TYR A 107 -18.45 -3.64 17.65
CA TYR A 107 -17.27 -3.58 16.78
C TYR A 107 -16.47 -2.29 16.99
N ALA A 108 -15.19 -2.31 16.61
CA ALA A 108 -14.30 -1.14 16.71
C ALA A 108 -14.56 -0.09 15.62
N GLY A 109 -15.21 -0.48 14.52
CA GLY A 109 -15.57 0.36 13.39
C GLY A 109 -16.21 -0.46 12.27
N SER A 110 -16.39 0.17 11.10
CA SER A 110 -16.78 -0.50 9.87
C SER A 110 -15.59 -1.27 9.28
N GLY A 111 -15.81 -2.50 8.83
CA GLY A 111 -14.76 -3.39 8.35
C GLY A 111 -15.19 -4.87 8.37
N PHE A 112 -14.23 -5.77 8.16
CA PHE A 112 -14.47 -7.20 8.07
C PHE A 112 -14.50 -7.84 9.46
N VAL A 113 -15.56 -8.59 9.74
CA VAL A 113 -15.72 -9.36 10.99
C VAL A 113 -15.40 -10.83 10.80
N GLN A 114 -15.54 -11.34 9.56
CA GLN A 114 -15.11 -12.66 9.11
C GLN A 114 -14.41 -12.51 7.77
N TRP A 115 -13.31 -13.22 7.58
CA TRP A 115 -12.52 -13.16 6.34
C TRP A 115 -13.09 -14.05 5.23
N GLY A 116 -13.82 -15.11 5.59
CA GLY A 116 -14.16 -16.21 4.70
C GLY A 116 -13.03 -17.23 4.57
N TYR A 117 -13.31 -18.36 3.92
CA TYR A 117 -12.29 -19.35 3.58
C TYR A 117 -11.50 -18.92 2.35
N GLY A 118 -10.18 -19.15 2.36
CA GLY A 118 -9.29 -18.88 1.24
C GLY A 118 -9.05 -20.10 0.35
N ASP A 119 -7.96 -20.04 -0.40
CA ASP A 119 -7.45 -21.12 -1.24
C ASP A 119 -6.13 -21.67 -0.67
N SER A 120 -5.50 -22.59 -1.39
CA SER A 120 -4.13 -23.03 -1.14
C SER A 120 -3.14 -21.86 -1.05
N THR A 121 -2.03 -22.07 -0.34
CA THR A 121 -0.98 -21.07 -0.11
C THR A 121 -0.41 -20.46 -1.40
N ASN A 122 -0.41 -21.21 -2.51
CA ASN A 122 0.09 -20.73 -3.81
C ASN A 122 -0.78 -19.62 -4.43
N ASN A 123 -2.08 -19.62 -4.12
CA ASN A 123 -3.05 -18.65 -4.63
C ASN A 123 -3.45 -17.61 -3.57
N ALA A 124 -3.14 -17.88 -2.31
CA ALA A 124 -3.55 -17.04 -1.20
C ALA A 124 -2.83 -15.69 -1.23
N VAL A 125 -3.60 -14.61 -1.09
CA VAL A 125 -3.06 -13.29 -0.79
C VAL A 125 -2.97 -13.09 0.72
N ASN A 126 -4.06 -13.39 1.42
CA ASN A 126 -4.19 -13.34 2.87
C ASN A 126 -5.37 -14.25 3.28
N ASN A 127 -5.70 -14.31 4.57
CA ASN A 127 -6.87 -15.04 5.05
C ASN A 127 -8.14 -14.66 4.27
N GLY A 128 -8.78 -15.65 3.65
CA GLY A 128 -10.03 -15.47 2.91
C GLY A 128 -9.93 -14.70 1.59
N MET A 129 -8.74 -14.27 1.16
CA MET A 129 -8.52 -13.58 -0.11
C MET A 129 -7.44 -14.28 -0.94
N TRP A 130 -7.75 -14.53 -2.20
CA TRP A 130 -6.91 -15.33 -3.08
C TRP A 130 -7.07 -14.91 -4.54
N THR A 131 -6.05 -15.16 -5.35
CA THR A 131 -6.05 -14.85 -6.78
C THR A 131 -6.20 -16.13 -7.59
N TYR A 132 -6.91 -16.03 -8.71
CA TYR A 132 -6.92 -17.10 -9.70
C TYR A 132 -7.09 -16.49 -11.08
N GLN A 133 -6.14 -16.77 -11.96
CA GLN A 133 -6.15 -16.25 -13.33
C GLN A 133 -6.23 -14.72 -13.33
N ASN A 134 -7.24 -14.14 -13.96
CA ASN A 134 -7.49 -12.70 -14.07
C ASN A 134 -8.42 -12.14 -12.98
N LYS A 135 -8.57 -12.83 -11.84
CA LYS A 135 -9.55 -12.50 -10.81
C LYS A 135 -8.95 -12.44 -9.41
N LEU A 136 -9.53 -11.55 -8.60
CA LEU A 136 -9.35 -11.50 -7.15
C LEU A 136 -10.62 -12.06 -6.50
N ASN A 137 -10.46 -13.05 -5.63
CA ASN A 137 -11.57 -13.76 -5.02
C ASN A 137 -11.59 -13.58 -3.50
N LEU A 138 -12.79 -13.48 -2.93
CA LEU A 138 -13.01 -13.52 -1.48
C LEU A 138 -14.00 -14.65 -1.12
N GLY A 139 -13.65 -15.39 -0.07
CA GLY A 139 -14.45 -16.52 0.39
C GLY A 139 -14.47 -17.68 -0.59
N ARG A 140 -14.98 -18.82 -0.11
CA ARG A 140 -15.23 -20.00 -0.95
C ARG A 140 -16.22 -20.95 -0.31
N SER A 141 -17.16 -21.48 -1.10
CA SER A 141 -18.02 -22.59 -0.66
C SER A 141 -17.19 -23.88 -0.53
N GLY A 142 -17.22 -24.52 0.64
CA GLY A 142 -16.50 -25.77 0.92
C GLY A 142 -15.24 -25.57 1.76
N LYS A 143 -14.73 -26.66 2.33
CA LYS A 143 -13.56 -26.66 3.23
C LYS A 143 -12.60 -27.75 2.80
N ALA A 144 -11.32 -27.41 2.58
CA ALA A 144 -10.28 -28.37 2.30
C ALA A 144 -9.03 -28.11 3.17
N SER A 145 -8.36 -29.17 3.59
CA SER A 145 -7.11 -29.07 4.33
C SER A 145 -6.06 -28.30 3.53
N GLY A 146 -5.30 -27.43 4.20
CA GLY A 146 -4.26 -26.60 3.58
C GLY A 146 -4.74 -25.27 2.96
N TRP A 147 -6.04 -24.98 2.94
CA TRP A 147 -6.54 -23.66 2.57
C TRP A 147 -6.29 -22.62 3.66
N VAL A 148 -5.87 -21.41 3.25
CA VAL A 148 -5.50 -20.30 4.14
C VAL A 148 -6.75 -19.62 4.70
N GLY A 149 -6.77 -19.37 6.01
CA GLY A 149 -7.86 -18.68 6.72
C GLY A 149 -9.02 -19.58 7.18
N GLN A 150 -9.00 -20.89 6.88
CA GLN A 150 -10.06 -21.82 7.28
C GLN A 150 -10.19 -22.05 8.80
N ASP A 151 -9.10 -21.81 9.53
CA ASP A 151 -8.99 -21.88 10.99
C ASP A 151 -9.22 -20.51 11.66
N LYS A 152 -9.32 -19.44 10.85
CA LYS A 152 -9.47 -18.04 11.30
C LYS A 152 -10.84 -17.44 10.96
N SER A 153 -11.72 -18.20 10.32
CA SER A 153 -13.07 -17.78 9.97
C SER A 153 -14.06 -18.86 10.39
N SER A 154 -15.17 -18.47 11.03
CA SER A 154 -16.26 -19.39 11.37
C SER A 154 -17.26 -19.56 10.23
N SER A 155 -17.12 -18.76 9.16
CA SER A 155 -17.96 -18.77 7.97
C SER A 155 -17.11 -19.00 6.71
N PRO A 156 -17.61 -19.73 5.70
CA PRO A 156 -16.98 -19.81 4.38
C PRO A 156 -16.91 -18.47 3.65
N PHE A 157 -17.83 -17.56 3.98
CA PHE A 157 -18.01 -16.29 3.28
C PHE A 157 -17.59 -15.11 4.16
N PRO A 158 -16.96 -14.06 3.58
CA PRO A 158 -16.65 -12.84 4.29
C PRO A 158 -17.93 -12.21 4.86
N LYS A 159 -17.82 -11.69 6.08
CA LYS A 159 -18.85 -10.85 6.69
C LYS A 159 -18.24 -9.49 6.97
N VAL A 160 -18.92 -8.43 6.56
CA VAL A 160 -18.48 -7.05 6.67
C VAL A 160 -19.56 -6.23 7.34
N VAL A 161 -19.17 -5.32 8.23
CA VAL A 161 -20.07 -4.37 8.87
C VAL A 161 -19.80 -2.99 8.29
N VAL A 162 -20.84 -2.33 7.79
CA VAL A 162 -20.78 -0.99 7.19
C VAL A 162 -21.84 -0.12 7.84
N ASP A 163 -21.41 0.91 8.57
CA ASP A 163 -22.31 1.80 9.32
C ASP A 163 -23.29 1.03 10.25
N GLY A 164 -22.80 -0.07 10.85
CA GLY A 164 -23.57 -0.99 11.70
C GLY A 164 -24.45 -2.02 10.95
N VAL A 165 -24.53 -1.98 9.63
CA VAL A 165 -25.24 -2.98 8.81
C VAL A 165 -24.29 -4.14 8.52
N SER A 166 -24.73 -5.37 8.76
CA SER A 166 -23.93 -6.58 8.46
C SER A 166 -24.28 -7.09 7.07
N HIS A 167 -23.28 -7.22 6.20
CA HIS A 167 -23.40 -7.85 4.88
C HIS A 167 -22.62 -9.17 4.88
N GLU A 168 -23.27 -10.23 4.41
CA GLU A 168 -22.57 -11.45 4.03
C GLU A 168 -22.25 -11.40 2.54
N LEU A 169 -20.97 -11.41 2.21
CA LEU A 169 -20.51 -11.25 0.84
C LEU A 169 -20.37 -12.63 0.18
N GLN A 170 -21.30 -12.96 -0.70
CA GLN A 170 -21.23 -14.20 -1.46
C GLN A 170 -21.94 -14.08 -2.82
N SER A 171 -21.50 -14.92 -3.75
CA SER A 171 -22.06 -15.04 -5.10
C SER A 171 -22.05 -13.71 -5.88
N VAL A 172 -20.99 -12.91 -5.78
CA VAL A 172 -20.82 -11.69 -6.58
C VAL A 172 -20.28 -12.10 -7.95
N ASP A 173 -21.08 -11.89 -9.00
CA ASP A 173 -20.79 -12.25 -10.39
C ASP A 173 -20.43 -13.75 -10.59
N TYR A 174 -20.83 -14.59 -9.63
CA TYR A 174 -20.53 -16.02 -9.62
C TYR A 174 -21.64 -16.79 -8.87
N PRO A 175 -22.10 -17.96 -9.36
CA PRO A 175 -23.26 -18.64 -8.76
C PRO A 175 -22.93 -19.52 -7.54
N TYR A 176 -21.66 -19.80 -7.25
CA TYR A 176 -21.26 -20.80 -6.24
C TYR A 176 -20.61 -20.21 -4.97
N GLY A 177 -21.17 -19.13 -4.41
CA GLY A 177 -20.75 -18.65 -3.08
C GLY A 177 -19.33 -18.07 -3.03
N ILE A 178 -18.92 -17.35 -4.06
CA ILE A 178 -17.61 -16.66 -4.10
C ILE A 178 -17.85 -15.20 -4.47
N VAL A 179 -17.07 -14.28 -3.90
CA VAL A 179 -16.95 -12.93 -4.43
C VAL A 179 -15.86 -12.93 -5.49
N SER A 180 -16.22 -12.86 -6.77
CA SER A 180 -15.28 -12.95 -7.90
C SER A 180 -15.12 -11.58 -8.56
N CYS A 181 -14.09 -10.83 -8.18
CA CYS A 181 -13.82 -9.51 -8.74
C CYS A 181 -13.13 -9.63 -10.10
N LYS A 182 -13.77 -9.08 -11.14
CA LYS A 182 -13.17 -8.88 -12.46
C LYS A 182 -12.43 -7.55 -12.52
N PHE A 183 -11.45 -7.45 -13.42
CA PHE A 183 -10.63 -6.26 -13.58
C PHE A 183 -10.73 -5.68 -15.00
N PRO A 184 -10.55 -4.36 -15.14
CA PRO A 184 -10.40 -3.73 -16.44
C PRO A 184 -9.21 -4.29 -17.20
N SER A 185 -9.20 -4.09 -18.52
CA SER A 185 -8.05 -4.40 -19.37
C SER A 185 -6.79 -3.71 -18.85
N ALA A 186 -5.68 -4.44 -18.78
CA ALA A 186 -4.38 -3.88 -18.43
C ALA A 186 -4.02 -2.70 -19.34
N PRO A 187 -3.23 -1.70 -18.87
CA PRO A 187 -2.75 -0.60 -19.71
C PRO A 187 -2.17 -1.08 -21.05
N ASP A 188 -2.58 -0.44 -22.14
CA ASP A 188 -2.15 -0.74 -23.52
C ASP A 188 -1.45 0.46 -24.19
N GLY A 189 -1.20 1.52 -23.41
CA GLY A 189 -0.57 2.73 -23.90
C GLY A 189 -1.48 3.63 -24.75
N THR A 190 -2.81 3.39 -24.79
CA THR A 190 -3.75 4.22 -25.59
C THR A 190 -4.45 5.32 -24.77
N LYS A 191 -4.28 5.34 -23.45
CA LYS A 191 -4.87 6.34 -22.55
C LYS A 191 -3.80 7.32 -22.05
N THR A 192 -4.17 8.58 -21.94
CA THR A 192 -3.37 9.64 -21.32
C THR A 192 -4.10 10.22 -20.11
N TYR A 193 -3.34 10.70 -19.13
CA TYR A 193 -3.82 11.45 -17.98
C TYR A 193 -3.13 12.81 -17.94
N ASP A 194 -3.93 13.87 -17.85
CA ASP A 194 -3.44 15.23 -17.64
C ASP A 194 -3.56 15.61 -16.16
N SER A 195 -2.42 15.63 -15.48
CA SER A 195 -2.29 15.98 -14.06
C SER A 195 -2.70 17.42 -13.74
N ALA A 196 -2.72 18.34 -14.71
CA ALA A 196 -3.15 19.72 -14.49
C ALA A 196 -4.68 19.84 -14.46
N THR A 197 -5.40 19.03 -15.26
CA THR A 197 -6.86 19.09 -15.38
C THR A 197 -7.59 17.93 -14.71
N GLY A 198 -6.88 16.86 -14.35
CA GLY A 198 -7.45 15.62 -13.84
C GLY A 198 -8.14 14.77 -14.92
N LYS A 199 -8.00 15.12 -16.20
CA LYS A 199 -8.73 14.48 -17.31
C LYS A 199 -8.00 13.25 -17.84
N VAL A 200 -8.76 12.19 -18.09
CA VAL A 200 -8.31 11.02 -18.86
C VAL A 200 -8.82 11.13 -20.30
N THR A 201 -7.92 10.89 -21.26
CA THR A 201 -8.27 10.86 -22.69
C THR A 201 -7.91 9.50 -23.28
N GLN A 202 -8.91 8.83 -23.87
CA GLN A 202 -8.74 7.65 -24.71
C GLN A 202 -8.38 8.09 -26.13
N HIS A 203 -7.28 7.59 -26.67
CA HIS A 203 -6.85 7.82 -28.05
C HIS A 203 -7.20 6.62 -28.93
N THR A 204 -7.19 6.79 -30.26
CA THR A 204 -7.53 5.70 -31.19
C THR A 204 -6.39 4.69 -31.34
N SER A 205 -5.15 5.10 -31.03
CA SER A 205 -3.96 4.26 -31.08
C SER A 205 -2.91 4.65 -30.04
N THR A 206 -1.97 3.74 -29.78
CA THR A 206 -0.82 4.00 -28.90
C THR A 206 0.10 5.09 -29.47
N VAL A 207 0.27 5.16 -30.79
CA VAL A 207 1.06 6.20 -31.46
C VAL A 207 0.49 7.59 -31.17
N GLU A 208 -0.84 7.75 -31.24
CA GLU A 208 -1.51 9.01 -30.90
C GLU A 208 -1.32 9.39 -29.43
N ALA A 209 -1.51 8.43 -28.51
CA ALA A 209 -1.39 8.68 -27.08
C ALA A 209 0.01 9.09 -26.65
N PHE A 210 1.05 8.40 -27.15
CA PHE A 210 2.43 8.79 -26.87
C PHE A 210 2.82 10.09 -27.58
N ASN A 211 2.03 10.58 -28.53
CA ASN A 211 2.40 11.74 -29.35
C ASN A 211 3.78 11.56 -30.03
N GLU A 212 4.26 10.33 -30.11
CA GLU A 212 5.53 9.95 -30.68
C GLU A 212 5.34 9.82 -32.19
N CYS A 213 6.28 10.35 -32.98
CA CYS A 213 6.21 10.50 -34.44
C CYS A 213 5.21 11.55 -34.97
N LYS A 214 4.29 12.11 -34.15
CA LYS A 214 3.41 13.23 -34.61
C LYS A 214 4.22 14.42 -35.13
N HIS A 215 5.41 14.62 -34.56
CA HIS A 215 6.32 15.71 -34.90
C HIS A 215 7.57 15.24 -35.65
N LYS A 216 7.59 13.99 -36.15
CA LYS A 216 8.68 13.50 -37.02
C LYS A 216 8.80 14.45 -38.21
N THR A 217 7.67 14.74 -38.87
CA THR A 217 7.60 15.82 -39.85
C THR A 217 7.46 17.17 -39.15
N PRO A 218 8.33 18.16 -39.44
CA PRO A 218 8.19 19.51 -38.92
C PRO A 218 6.79 20.07 -39.20
N ASN A 219 6.09 20.51 -38.15
CA ASN A 219 4.79 21.19 -38.28
C ASN A 219 4.93 22.74 -38.32
N GLY A 220 6.16 23.24 -38.24
CA GLY A 220 6.53 24.65 -38.36
C GLY A 220 7.34 24.95 -39.62
N VAL A 221 8.09 26.05 -39.58
CA VAL A 221 9.00 26.49 -40.66
C VAL A 221 10.34 25.73 -40.55
N TYR A 222 10.97 25.43 -41.67
CA TYR A 222 12.32 24.88 -41.74
C TYR A 222 13.09 25.51 -42.91
N SER A 223 14.42 25.60 -42.82
CA SER A 223 15.27 26.29 -43.81
C SER A 223 16.03 25.36 -44.79
N GLY A 224 15.99 24.04 -44.58
CA GLY A 224 16.58 23.02 -45.48
C GLY A 224 15.55 22.22 -46.29
N VAL A 225 15.93 21.05 -46.82
CA VAL A 225 15.00 20.16 -47.58
C VAL A 225 14.62 18.96 -46.73
N TYR A 226 13.34 18.87 -46.33
CA TYR A 226 12.83 17.78 -45.52
C TYR A 226 12.11 16.70 -46.35
N ASN A 227 12.59 15.46 -46.30
CA ASN A 227 11.93 14.29 -46.86
C ASN A 227 11.03 13.65 -45.81
N LYS A 228 9.71 13.74 -46.01
CA LYS A 228 8.69 13.25 -45.08
C LYS A 228 8.65 11.73 -44.95
N GLU A 229 8.88 11.02 -46.06
CA GLU A 229 8.81 9.55 -46.09
C GLU A 229 9.98 8.93 -45.30
N LEU A 230 11.18 9.48 -45.48
CA LEU A 230 12.38 8.99 -44.82
C LEU A 230 12.58 9.59 -43.42
N GLY A 231 11.96 10.75 -43.15
CA GLY A 231 12.24 11.51 -41.93
C GLY A 231 13.56 12.26 -41.98
N GLU A 232 14.06 12.56 -43.17
CA GLU A 232 15.41 13.08 -43.39
C GLU A 232 15.39 14.59 -43.66
N PHE A 233 16.11 15.35 -42.85
CA PHE A 233 16.43 16.74 -43.10
C PHE A 233 17.78 16.84 -43.81
N ASN A 234 17.75 17.24 -45.07
CA ASN A 234 18.93 17.37 -45.93
C ASN A 234 19.45 18.80 -45.87
N CYS A 235 20.73 18.92 -45.53
CA CYS A 235 21.46 20.17 -45.48
C CYS A 235 21.91 20.55 -46.89
N ASN A 236 21.32 21.61 -47.46
CA ASN A 236 21.61 22.08 -48.81
C ASN A 236 22.40 23.40 -48.85
N ASP A 237 22.69 24.00 -47.70
CA ASP A 237 23.38 25.28 -47.56
C ASP A 237 24.34 25.25 -46.35
N THR A 238 25.32 26.17 -46.34
CA THR A 238 26.40 26.31 -45.35
C THR A 238 26.43 27.71 -44.69
N GLY A 239 25.34 28.50 -44.83
CA GLY A 239 25.31 29.89 -44.38
C GLY A 239 25.42 30.12 -42.86
N PRO A 240 25.86 31.32 -42.42
CA PRO A 240 26.20 31.66 -41.01
C PRO A 240 25.04 31.62 -40.02
N GLY A 241 23.79 31.45 -40.49
CA GLY A 241 22.60 31.25 -39.65
C GLY A 241 22.36 29.79 -39.24
N GLY A 242 23.10 28.84 -39.82
CA GLY A 242 22.80 27.42 -39.74
C GLY A 242 21.47 27.07 -40.41
N ILE A 243 21.12 25.80 -40.46
CA ILE A 243 19.80 25.35 -40.90
C ILE A 243 19.00 24.80 -39.73
N TYR A 244 17.68 24.85 -39.83
CA TYR A 244 16.83 24.44 -38.74
C TYR A 244 15.51 23.85 -39.21
N LEU A 245 14.85 23.17 -38.28
CA LEU A 245 13.46 22.77 -38.37
C LEU A 245 12.73 23.07 -37.06
N ILE A 246 11.46 23.45 -37.19
CA ILE A 246 10.61 23.83 -36.05
C ILE A 246 9.51 22.81 -35.88
N ASN A 247 9.33 22.38 -34.63
CA ASN A 247 8.07 21.81 -34.20
C ASN A 247 7.38 22.76 -33.21
N LYS A 248 6.29 23.35 -33.67
CA LYS A 248 5.39 24.16 -32.86
C LYS A 248 4.66 23.28 -31.85
N THR A 249 4.52 23.81 -30.64
CA THR A 249 3.76 23.25 -29.52
C THR A 249 2.89 24.34 -28.88
N SER A 250 2.08 24.07 -27.87
CA SER A 250 1.46 25.14 -27.08
C SER A 250 2.49 25.84 -26.19
N ALA A 251 2.16 27.04 -25.70
CA ALA A 251 2.96 27.66 -24.63
C ALA A 251 2.84 26.84 -23.33
N GLY A 252 3.84 26.95 -22.45
CA GLY A 252 3.88 26.25 -21.15
C GLY A 252 4.93 25.15 -21.05
N ALA A 253 4.96 24.46 -19.91
CA ALA A 253 5.93 23.40 -19.62
C ALA A 253 5.67 22.15 -20.46
N HIS A 254 6.68 21.66 -21.17
CA HIS A 254 6.59 20.45 -21.99
C HIS A 254 7.80 19.55 -21.75
N LYS A 255 7.56 18.24 -21.82
CA LYS A 255 8.59 17.22 -21.96
C LYS A 255 8.82 16.98 -23.44
N VAL A 256 10.06 17.17 -23.87
CA VAL A 256 10.50 16.97 -25.25
C VAL A 256 11.42 15.78 -25.30
N SER A 257 11.18 14.86 -26.24
CA SER A 257 12.04 13.72 -26.52
C SER A 257 12.26 13.60 -28.02
N ILE A 258 13.50 13.66 -28.48
CA ILE A 258 13.87 13.60 -29.90
C ILE A 258 14.89 12.48 -30.09
N VAL A 259 14.61 11.57 -31.03
CA VAL A 259 15.54 10.51 -31.45
C VAL A 259 15.96 10.78 -32.88
N PHE A 260 17.27 10.90 -33.13
CA PHE A 260 17.80 11.27 -34.45
C PHE A 260 19.21 10.72 -34.71
N THR A 261 19.68 10.76 -35.95
CA THR A 261 21.10 10.54 -36.33
C THR A 261 21.58 11.72 -37.17
N SER A 262 22.88 11.92 -37.24
CA SER A 262 23.51 12.76 -38.27
C SER A 262 24.43 11.90 -39.15
N SER A 263 24.51 12.17 -40.45
CA SER A 263 25.41 11.43 -41.35
C SER A 263 26.90 11.72 -41.14
N ILE A 264 27.22 12.78 -40.40
CA ILE A 264 28.59 13.23 -40.09
C ILE A 264 28.69 13.66 -38.62
N ASP A 265 29.90 13.86 -38.13
CA ASP A 265 30.13 14.51 -36.84
C ASP A 265 29.63 15.96 -36.92
N THR A 266 28.81 16.40 -35.97
CA THR A 266 28.20 17.72 -36.02
C THR A 266 27.79 18.22 -34.64
N THR A 267 27.46 19.51 -34.55
CA THR A 267 26.80 20.08 -33.38
C THR A 267 25.31 20.23 -33.67
N ILE A 268 24.44 19.95 -32.70
CA ILE A 268 23.01 20.22 -32.75
C ILE A 268 22.65 21.15 -31.60
N GLU A 269 21.85 22.18 -31.89
CA GLU A 269 21.29 23.10 -30.91
C GLU A 269 19.77 22.96 -30.84
N LEU A 270 19.26 22.82 -29.62
CA LEU A 270 17.85 22.90 -29.31
C LEU A 270 17.57 24.27 -28.68
N ARG A 271 16.62 25.03 -29.25
CA ARG A 271 16.32 26.42 -28.86
C ARG A 271 14.81 26.65 -28.73
N ASP A 272 14.40 27.68 -27.98
CA ASP A 272 12.98 28.08 -27.88
C ASP A 272 12.53 28.73 -29.21
N ALA A 273 11.34 28.44 -29.73
CA ALA A 273 10.87 28.96 -31.03
C ALA A 273 10.20 30.34 -30.93
N GLY A 274 10.97 31.36 -30.53
CA GLY A 274 10.47 32.72 -30.23
C GLY A 274 10.40 33.72 -31.39
N GLY A 275 11.20 33.54 -32.46
CA GLY A 275 11.27 34.48 -33.59
C GLY A 275 11.80 33.88 -34.90
N THR A 276 12.18 34.73 -35.86
CA THR A 276 12.87 34.35 -37.12
C THR A 276 14.39 34.52 -36.99
N SER A 277 15.09 33.40 -36.83
CA SER A 277 16.55 33.18 -36.99
C SER A 277 17.51 33.65 -35.86
N GLY A 278 18.25 32.68 -35.32
CA GLY A 278 19.63 32.84 -34.82
C GLY A 278 19.85 33.39 -33.40
N THR A 279 18.86 34.03 -32.78
CA THR A 279 19.00 34.69 -31.46
C THR A 279 18.11 34.10 -30.37
N ASP A 280 17.33 33.07 -30.70
CA ASP A 280 16.45 32.44 -29.72
C ASP A 280 17.25 31.75 -28.60
N PRO A 281 16.74 31.77 -27.34
CA PRO A 281 17.43 31.20 -26.19
C PRO A 281 17.85 29.75 -26.42
N LEU A 282 19.13 29.46 -26.16
CA LEU A 282 19.68 28.11 -26.20
C LEU A 282 19.11 27.30 -25.03
N ILE A 283 18.48 26.16 -25.35
CA ILE A 283 18.02 25.20 -24.34
C ILE A 283 19.11 24.16 -24.12
N LYS A 284 19.63 23.57 -25.20
CA LYS A 284 20.64 22.50 -25.12
C LYS A 284 21.51 22.49 -26.36
N GLN A 285 22.81 22.29 -26.19
CA GLN A 285 23.75 22.05 -27.28
C GLN A 285 24.33 20.64 -27.14
N LEU A 286 24.52 19.96 -28.26
CA LEU A 286 24.91 18.56 -28.32
C LEU A 286 26.01 18.37 -29.37
N SER A 287 27.07 17.66 -29.02
CA SER A 287 28.06 17.17 -29.98
C SER A 287 27.68 15.74 -30.38
N ILE A 288 27.46 15.53 -31.67
CA ILE A 288 26.90 14.30 -32.22
C ILE A 288 27.92 13.63 -33.12
N SER A 289 28.17 12.35 -32.90
CA SER A 289 29.01 11.53 -33.77
C SER A 289 28.23 11.01 -34.98
N ALA A 290 28.92 10.89 -36.12
CA ALA A 290 28.40 10.40 -37.37
C ALA A 290 27.72 9.04 -37.21
N ASN A 291 26.56 8.91 -37.85
CA ASN A 291 25.72 7.71 -37.94
C ASN A 291 25.36 7.07 -36.59
N THR A 292 25.54 7.81 -35.50
CA THR A 292 25.23 7.35 -34.15
C THR A 292 23.85 7.86 -33.78
N LYS A 293 22.97 6.95 -33.37
CA LYS A 293 21.61 7.30 -32.95
C LYS A 293 21.65 8.00 -31.60
N GLN A 294 21.06 9.18 -31.56
CA GLN A 294 21.02 10.07 -30.41
C GLN A 294 19.60 10.16 -29.89
N LYS A 295 19.47 10.22 -28.58
CA LYS A 295 18.21 10.56 -27.91
C LYS A 295 18.44 11.72 -26.97
N VAL A 296 17.54 12.69 -27.04
CA VAL A 296 17.60 13.89 -26.22
C VAL A 296 16.26 14.07 -25.55
N VAL A 297 16.27 14.01 -24.22
CA VAL A 297 15.11 14.29 -23.39
C VAL A 297 15.39 15.52 -22.53
N PHE A 298 14.43 16.43 -22.46
CA PHE A 298 14.47 17.60 -21.58
C PHE A 298 13.06 18.11 -21.29
N THR A 299 12.90 18.81 -20.17
CA THR A 299 11.68 19.56 -19.86
C THR A 299 11.99 21.05 -20.07
N HIS A 300 11.13 21.76 -20.78
CA HIS A 300 11.28 23.20 -21.01
C HIS A 300 9.93 23.91 -21.00
N THR A 301 9.91 25.13 -20.46
CA THR A 301 8.71 25.99 -20.49
C THR A 301 8.78 26.94 -21.68
N PHE A 302 8.03 26.63 -22.73
CA PHE A 302 8.03 27.41 -23.95
C PHE A 302 7.23 28.71 -23.79
N THR A 303 7.85 29.82 -24.15
CA THR A 303 7.23 31.16 -24.08
C THR A 303 6.37 31.47 -25.29
N LYS A 304 6.77 31.01 -26.49
CA LYS A 304 6.11 31.32 -27.77
C LYS A 304 5.95 30.11 -28.71
N SER A 305 5.76 28.93 -28.11
CA SER A 305 5.10 27.76 -28.73
C SER A 305 5.93 26.90 -29.70
N GLY A 306 7.16 26.49 -29.35
CA GLY A 306 7.85 25.40 -30.08
C GLY A 306 9.33 25.18 -29.77
N VAL A 307 9.89 24.14 -30.40
CA VAL A 307 11.32 23.79 -30.33
C VAL A 307 11.96 23.98 -31.70
N TYR A 308 13.05 24.76 -31.74
CA TYR A 308 13.99 24.77 -32.84
C TYR A 308 14.99 23.63 -32.68
N PHE A 309 15.13 22.81 -33.71
CA PHE A 309 16.26 21.91 -33.88
C PHE A 309 17.14 22.50 -34.97
N ARG A 310 18.32 22.97 -34.58
CA ARG A 310 19.24 23.73 -35.42
C ARG A 310 20.56 22.98 -35.59
N VAL A 311 21.03 22.92 -36.83
CA VAL A 311 22.40 22.56 -37.19
C VAL A 311 23.14 23.89 -37.41
N PRO A 312 23.93 24.38 -36.44
CA PRO A 312 24.61 25.68 -36.53
C PRO A 312 25.66 25.73 -37.63
N GLU A 313 26.36 24.63 -37.88
CA GLU A 313 27.43 24.51 -38.90
C GLU A 313 27.11 23.37 -39.88
N PRO A 314 26.10 23.56 -40.77
CA PRO A 314 25.69 22.51 -41.68
C PRO A 314 26.68 22.35 -42.84
N GLN A 315 26.87 21.10 -43.30
CA GLN A 315 27.63 20.80 -44.51
C GLN A 315 26.69 20.40 -45.65
N VAL A 316 26.96 20.85 -46.88
CA VAL A 316 26.17 20.45 -48.05
C VAL A 316 26.20 18.93 -48.21
N GLY A 317 25.03 18.29 -48.24
CA GLY A 317 24.87 16.84 -48.32
C GLY A 317 24.78 16.13 -46.97
N GLN A 318 24.98 16.83 -45.84
CA GLN A 318 24.71 16.29 -44.51
C GLN A 318 23.22 15.95 -44.36
N LYS A 319 22.94 14.81 -43.73
CA LYS A 319 21.58 14.35 -43.44
C LYS A 319 21.37 14.22 -41.95
N ILE A 320 20.23 14.74 -41.47
CA ILE A 320 19.72 14.44 -40.13
C ILE A 320 18.48 13.57 -40.30
N THR A 321 18.50 12.34 -39.79
CA THR A 321 17.32 11.46 -39.80
C THR A 321 16.63 11.55 -38.45
N ILE A 322 15.40 12.08 -38.41
CA ILE A 322 14.56 12.09 -37.21
C ILE A 322 13.76 10.78 -37.17
N TYR A 323 14.01 9.95 -36.17
CA TYR A 323 13.25 8.70 -35.96
C TYR A 323 11.98 8.95 -35.16
N SER A 324 12.07 9.77 -34.11
CA SER A 324 10.92 10.19 -33.32
C SER A 324 11.13 11.59 -32.78
N TRP A 325 10.02 12.30 -32.61
CA TRP A 325 9.97 13.58 -31.92
C TRP A 325 8.65 13.66 -31.18
N GLN A 326 8.74 13.79 -29.86
CA GLN A 326 7.64 13.92 -28.92
C GLN A 326 7.74 15.28 -28.25
N THR A 327 6.63 16.01 -28.21
CA THR A 327 6.49 17.23 -27.42
C THR A 327 5.15 17.15 -26.70
N LEU A 328 5.16 16.73 -25.44
CA LEU A 328 3.94 16.61 -24.63
C LEU A 328 3.93 17.70 -23.56
N PRO A 329 2.78 18.32 -23.26
CA PRO A 329 2.64 19.10 -22.03
C PRO A 329 3.15 18.28 -20.85
N SER A 330 3.93 18.89 -19.96
CA SER A 330 4.57 18.15 -18.84
C SER A 330 3.54 17.54 -17.90
N SER A 331 2.32 18.05 -17.93
CA SER A 331 1.20 17.53 -17.16
C SER A 331 0.54 16.30 -17.79
N GLU A 332 0.70 16.05 -19.09
CA GLU A 332 0.08 14.95 -19.81
C GLU A 332 1.02 13.74 -19.93
N GLN A 333 0.56 12.58 -19.46
CA GLN A 333 1.34 11.35 -19.43
C GLN A 333 0.53 10.16 -19.93
N VAL A 334 1.18 9.25 -20.67
CA VAL A 334 0.55 7.99 -21.07
C VAL A 334 0.46 7.04 -19.88
N ILE A 335 -0.72 6.49 -19.66
CA ILE A 335 -0.94 5.50 -18.59
C ILE A 335 -0.35 4.16 -19.05
N THR A 336 0.86 3.88 -18.55
CA THR A 336 1.62 2.65 -18.84
C THR A 336 1.81 1.77 -17.60
N SER A 337 1.49 2.32 -16.43
CA SER A 337 1.44 1.65 -15.13
C SER A 337 0.31 2.25 -14.31
N ARG A 338 -0.41 1.42 -13.56
CA ARG A 338 -1.41 1.87 -12.59
C ARG A 338 -1.72 0.80 -11.55
N LYS A 339 -2.31 1.20 -10.42
CA LYS A 339 -3.05 0.28 -9.53
C LYS A 339 -4.55 0.45 -9.71
N ASP A 340 -5.28 -0.65 -9.74
CA ASP A 340 -6.74 -0.62 -9.74
C ASP A 340 -7.29 -0.81 -8.32
N LEU A 341 -8.35 -0.07 -7.98
CA LEU A 341 -8.93 -0.06 -6.65
C LEU A 341 -10.17 -0.95 -6.58
N VAL A 342 -10.17 -1.90 -5.65
CA VAL A 342 -11.31 -2.75 -5.31
C VAL A 342 -11.92 -2.29 -4.00
N PHE A 343 -13.23 -2.06 -3.97
CA PHE A 343 -13.94 -1.67 -2.75
C PHE A 343 -15.41 -2.12 -2.73
N LEU A 344 -15.98 -2.23 -1.54
CA LEU A 344 -17.40 -2.47 -1.33
C LEU A 344 -18.11 -1.13 -1.23
N GLU A 345 -19.21 -0.94 -1.97
CA GLU A 345 -20.13 0.19 -1.80
C GLU A 345 -21.46 -0.33 -1.24
N SER A 346 -22.01 0.33 -0.22
CA SER A 346 -23.31 -0.02 0.37
C SER A 346 -24.20 1.21 0.54
N TRP A 347 -25.50 1.07 0.22
CA TRP A 347 -26.46 2.17 0.32
C TRP A 347 -27.86 1.65 0.67
N HIS A 348 -28.70 2.55 1.16
CA HIS A 348 -30.10 2.25 1.44
C HIS A 348 -30.96 2.61 0.24
N GLU A 349 -31.93 1.76 -0.13
CA GLU A 349 -32.79 2.05 -1.27
C GLU A 349 -34.21 1.52 -1.08
N LYS A 350 -35.20 2.33 -1.45
CA LYS A 350 -36.60 1.90 -1.49
C LYS A 350 -36.74 0.80 -2.55
N ILE A 351 -37.32 -0.34 -2.17
CA ILE A 351 -37.58 -1.44 -3.10
C ILE A 351 -38.48 -0.96 -4.26
N ALA A 352 -39.47 -0.11 -3.95
CA ALA A 352 -40.42 0.42 -4.92
C ALA A 352 -39.80 1.32 -6.00
N ASP A 353 -38.65 1.96 -5.77
CA ASP A 353 -38.03 2.89 -6.73
C ASP A 353 -37.59 2.17 -8.02
N LYS A 354 -37.25 0.89 -7.92
CA LYS A 354 -36.84 0.03 -9.06
C LYS A 354 -37.68 -1.25 -9.19
N ASP A 355 -38.63 -1.44 -8.30
CA ASP A 355 -39.50 -2.61 -8.22
C ASP A 355 -38.72 -3.95 -8.21
N VAL A 356 -37.59 -4.01 -7.51
CA VAL A 356 -36.70 -5.18 -7.47
C VAL A 356 -36.15 -5.43 -6.08
N VAL A 357 -35.98 -6.70 -5.71
CA VAL A 357 -35.26 -7.13 -4.51
C VAL A 357 -34.16 -8.12 -4.91
N TYR A 358 -33.01 -8.01 -4.24
CA TYR A 358 -31.85 -8.89 -4.48
C TYR A 358 -31.59 -9.77 -3.26
N PRO A 359 -31.25 -11.05 -3.42
CA PRO A 359 -30.75 -11.87 -2.32
C PRO A 359 -29.57 -11.19 -1.62
N LEU A 360 -29.61 -11.15 -0.29
CA LEU A 360 -28.59 -10.56 0.59
C LEU A 360 -28.33 -9.06 0.36
N GLY A 361 -29.15 -8.37 -0.44
CA GLY A 361 -28.87 -7.03 -0.92
C GLY A 361 -27.75 -6.95 -1.97
N ASN A 362 -27.27 -8.09 -2.49
CA ASN A 362 -26.21 -8.16 -3.49
C ASN A 362 -26.74 -7.80 -4.88
N VAL A 363 -26.49 -6.58 -5.38
CA VAL A 363 -26.95 -6.19 -6.72
C VAL A 363 -26.14 -6.84 -7.85
N GLN A 364 -25.15 -7.65 -7.52
CA GLN A 364 -24.32 -8.44 -8.42
C GLN A 364 -24.51 -9.95 -8.19
N TYR A 365 -25.62 -10.36 -7.56
CA TYR A 365 -25.86 -11.76 -7.24
C TYR A 365 -25.83 -12.63 -8.50
N GLY A 366 -24.98 -13.66 -8.53
CA GLY A 366 -24.64 -14.41 -9.74
C GLY A 366 -25.46 -15.68 -9.99
N ALA A 367 -26.33 -16.09 -9.05
CA ALA A 367 -27.15 -17.29 -9.22
C ALA A 367 -28.56 -16.95 -9.72
N SER A 368 -29.09 -17.80 -10.61
CA SER A 368 -30.42 -17.62 -11.24
C SER A 368 -31.60 -18.04 -10.36
N SER A 369 -31.34 -18.53 -9.15
CA SER A 369 -32.38 -18.85 -8.18
C SER A 369 -31.91 -18.62 -6.75
N HIS A 370 -32.85 -18.42 -5.84
CA HIS A 370 -32.61 -18.30 -4.40
C HIS A 370 -33.79 -18.88 -3.63
N GLU A 371 -33.57 -19.85 -2.74
CA GLU A 371 -34.62 -20.52 -1.95
C GLU A 371 -35.82 -21.04 -2.78
N GLY A 372 -35.53 -21.58 -3.97
CA GLY A 372 -36.54 -22.07 -4.92
C GLY A 372 -37.28 -20.98 -5.69
N ILE A 373 -36.91 -19.71 -5.53
CA ILE A 373 -37.45 -18.57 -6.29
C ILE A 373 -36.55 -18.33 -7.50
N ALA A 374 -37.12 -18.33 -8.71
CA ALA A 374 -36.41 -17.96 -9.93
C ALA A 374 -36.11 -16.45 -9.96
N LEU A 375 -34.90 -16.09 -10.41
CA LEU A 375 -34.41 -14.71 -10.47
C LEU A 375 -34.16 -14.30 -11.93
N ALA A 376 -34.24 -13.00 -12.20
CA ALA A 376 -33.97 -12.38 -13.50
C ALA A 376 -32.85 -11.33 -13.38
N ASN A 377 -32.05 -11.18 -14.43
CA ASN A 377 -30.86 -10.31 -14.46
C ASN A 377 -31.00 -9.09 -15.40
N ASN A 378 -32.23 -8.80 -15.84
CA ASN A 378 -32.55 -7.72 -16.77
C ASN A 378 -33.60 -6.75 -16.19
N LEU A 379 -33.75 -6.73 -14.85
CA LEU A 379 -34.73 -5.89 -14.16
C LEU A 379 -34.28 -4.42 -14.00
N VAL A 380 -32.97 -4.18 -14.03
CA VAL A 380 -32.35 -2.85 -13.93
C VAL A 380 -31.26 -2.74 -15.00
N ALA A 381 -30.92 -1.53 -15.44
CA ALA A 381 -29.84 -1.30 -16.39
C ALA A 381 -28.51 -1.89 -15.90
N GLN A 382 -27.71 -2.43 -16.82
CA GLN A 382 -26.48 -3.17 -16.53
C GLN A 382 -25.48 -2.37 -15.67
N GLY A 383 -25.35 -1.06 -15.92
CA GLY A 383 -24.47 -0.16 -15.16
C GLY A 383 -24.75 -0.11 -13.65
N TYR A 384 -25.93 -0.53 -13.20
CA TYR A 384 -26.27 -0.67 -11.79
C TYR A 384 -25.49 -1.81 -11.10
N SER A 385 -25.19 -2.88 -11.84
CA SER A 385 -24.45 -4.05 -11.35
C SER A 385 -22.98 -4.07 -11.78
N ALA A 386 -22.56 -3.16 -12.67
CA ALA A 386 -21.20 -3.11 -13.19
C ALA A 386 -20.15 -2.88 -12.09
N PHE A 387 -19.02 -3.58 -12.15
CA PHE A 387 -17.87 -3.35 -11.27
C PHE A 387 -17.28 -1.94 -11.45
N GLY A 388 -17.15 -1.50 -12.70
CA GLY A 388 -16.55 -0.23 -13.08
C GLY A 388 -17.18 0.30 -14.35
N GLU A 389 -16.74 1.46 -14.83
CA GLU A 389 -17.22 2.07 -16.08
C GLU A 389 -16.84 1.21 -17.31
N TRP A 390 -15.75 0.46 -17.21
CA TRP A 390 -15.25 -0.47 -18.22
C TRP A 390 -16.08 -1.76 -18.35
N ASP A 391 -16.93 -2.09 -17.38
CA ASP A 391 -17.65 -3.37 -17.31
C ASP A 391 -19.03 -3.27 -17.97
N GLN A 392 -19.17 -3.94 -19.11
CA GLN A 392 -20.40 -3.97 -19.91
C GLN A 392 -21.20 -5.27 -19.75
N ASP A 393 -20.70 -6.24 -18.99
CA ASP A 393 -21.21 -7.60 -18.99
C ASP A 393 -21.92 -7.99 -17.68
N THR A 394 -21.42 -7.52 -16.54
CA THR A 394 -21.90 -7.96 -15.22
C THR A 394 -23.33 -7.51 -14.97
N LYS A 395 -24.19 -8.47 -14.61
CA LYS A 395 -25.61 -8.24 -14.26
C LYS A 395 -25.94 -8.99 -12.98
N GLY A 396 -26.71 -8.38 -12.08
CA GLY A 396 -27.22 -9.06 -10.89
C GLY A 396 -28.58 -9.70 -11.10
N TYR A 397 -28.71 -10.94 -10.61
CA TYR A 397 -29.99 -11.65 -10.53
C TYR A 397 -30.79 -11.19 -9.32
N GLY A 398 -31.97 -10.63 -9.57
CA GLY A 398 -32.95 -10.23 -8.57
C GLY A 398 -34.35 -10.70 -8.94
N VAL A 399 -35.35 -10.30 -8.16
CA VAL A 399 -36.75 -10.60 -8.50
C VAL A 399 -37.60 -9.35 -8.43
N LYS A 400 -38.55 -9.25 -9.36
CA LYS A 400 -39.48 -8.12 -9.43
C LYS A 400 -40.45 -8.17 -8.24
N TRP A 401 -40.49 -7.10 -7.45
CA TRP A 401 -41.17 -7.09 -6.15
C TRP A 401 -42.70 -7.11 -6.29
N SER A 402 -43.24 -6.32 -7.21
CA SER A 402 -44.68 -6.21 -7.47
C SER A 402 -45.32 -7.51 -7.95
N THR A 403 -44.57 -8.36 -8.64
CA THR A 403 -45.06 -9.64 -9.19
C THR A 403 -44.79 -10.85 -8.30
N LEU A 404 -44.06 -10.66 -7.20
CA LEU A 404 -43.74 -11.74 -6.27
C LEU A 404 -44.98 -12.13 -5.46
N SER A 405 -45.25 -13.43 -5.31
CA SER A 405 -46.34 -13.90 -4.45
C SER A 405 -46.09 -13.53 -2.99
N ASP A 406 -47.15 -13.39 -2.20
CA ASP A 406 -47.02 -12.99 -0.79
C ASP A 406 -46.19 -14.00 0.02
N ALA A 407 -46.34 -15.30 -0.25
CA ALA A 407 -45.52 -16.34 0.37
C ALA A 407 -44.02 -16.15 0.09
N ASN A 408 -43.66 -15.77 -1.14
CA ASN A 408 -42.27 -15.52 -1.50
C ASN A 408 -41.76 -14.15 -1.01
N ARG A 409 -42.61 -13.12 -0.93
CA ARG A 409 -42.27 -11.85 -0.25
C ARG A 409 -41.91 -12.10 1.21
N ILE A 410 -42.71 -12.91 1.90
CA ILE A 410 -42.46 -13.26 3.31
C ILE A 410 -41.10 -13.93 3.50
N LYS A 411 -40.64 -14.78 2.56
CA LYS A 411 -39.28 -15.36 2.63
C LYS A 411 -38.20 -14.28 2.65
N PHE A 412 -38.31 -13.29 1.74
CA PHE A 412 -37.36 -12.18 1.69
C PHE A 412 -37.43 -11.28 2.95
N LEU A 413 -38.64 -11.03 3.48
CA LEU A 413 -38.83 -10.15 4.64
C LEU A 413 -38.41 -10.80 5.96
N LYS A 414 -38.57 -12.12 6.10
CA LYS A 414 -38.23 -12.86 7.33
C LYS A 414 -36.73 -13.06 7.53
N ASN A 415 -35.96 -13.13 6.45
CA ASN A 415 -34.52 -13.35 6.56
C ASN A 415 -33.78 -12.01 6.80
N PRO A 416 -33.21 -11.78 8.02
CA PRO A 416 -32.53 -10.53 8.33
C PRO A 416 -31.26 -10.30 7.50
N GLU A 417 -30.66 -11.34 6.90
CA GLU A 417 -29.46 -11.22 6.04
C GLU A 417 -29.77 -10.55 4.70
N HIS A 418 -31.04 -10.45 4.31
CA HIS A 418 -31.46 -9.64 3.15
C HIS A 418 -31.48 -8.13 3.42
N ASN A 419 -31.25 -7.73 4.69
CA ASN A 419 -31.19 -6.34 5.15
C ASN A 419 -32.39 -5.50 4.68
N ILE A 420 -33.60 -6.05 4.81
CA ILE A 420 -34.86 -5.35 4.50
C ILE A 420 -35.49 -4.85 5.79
N TYR A 421 -35.91 -3.58 5.80
CA TYR A 421 -36.71 -3.02 6.88
C TYR A 421 -37.86 -2.17 6.33
N TYR A 422 -38.92 -2.02 7.12
CA TYR A 422 -40.03 -1.13 6.81
C TYR A 422 -39.83 0.23 7.47
N ASP A 423 -39.85 1.30 6.66
CA ASP A 423 -39.83 2.68 7.13
C ASP A 423 -41.29 3.20 7.22
N PRO A 424 -41.85 3.38 8.43
CA PRO A 424 -43.24 3.82 8.59
C PRO A 424 -43.44 5.28 8.18
N GLU A 425 -42.41 6.13 8.25
CA GLU A 425 -42.50 7.54 7.83
C GLU A 425 -42.56 7.63 6.31
N ALA A 426 -41.71 6.85 5.62
CA ALA A 426 -41.69 6.78 4.17
C ALA A 426 -42.76 5.84 3.59
N LYS A 427 -43.44 5.06 4.44
CA LYS A 427 -44.39 3.98 4.09
C LYS A 427 -43.82 3.03 3.04
N ALA A 428 -42.55 2.65 3.18
CA ALA A 428 -41.82 1.91 2.16
C ALA A 428 -40.92 0.83 2.76
N TYR A 429 -40.78 -0.28 2.03
CA TYR A 429 -39.72 -1.25 2.28
C TYR A 429 -38.40 -0.72 1.73
N ILE A 430 -37.40 -0.69 2.60
CA ILE A 430 -36.03 -0.30 2.27
C ILE A 430 -35.17 -1.56 2.31
N GLN A 431 -34.39 -1.78 1.26
CA GLN A 431 -33.32 -2.76 1.29
C GLN A 431 -31.99 -2.03 1.40
N VAL A 432 -31.12 -2.46 2.31
CA VAL A 432 -29.71 -2.05 2.27
C VAL A 432 -28.99 -2.95 1.28
N ARG A 433 -28.52 -2.33 0.20
CA ARG A 433 -27.87 -2.99 -0.93
C ARG A 433 -26.37 -2.82 -0.86
N TYR A 434 -25.65 -3.68 -1.58
CA TYR A 434 -24.23 -3.52 -1.80
C TYR A 434 -23.83 -3.96 -3.20
N ARG A 435 -22.66 -3.46 -3.61
CA ARG A 435 -21.92 -3.95 -4.77
C ARG A 435 -20.42 -3.86 -4.51
N VAL A 436 -19.64 -4.71 -5.17
CA VAL A 436 -18.20 -4.57 -5.26
C VAL A 436 -17.87 -3.77 -6.52
N ARG A 437 -16.97 -2.81 -6.37
CA ARG A 437 -16.48 -1.97 -7.45
C ARG A 437 -15.01 -2.19 -7.72
N VAL A 438 -14.63 -2.07 -8.99
CA VAL A 438 -13.24 -2.09 -9.45
C VAL A 438 -13.02 -0.90 -10.37
N VAL A 439 -12.30 0.09 -9.87
CA VAL A 439 -12.02 1.36 -10.56
C VAL A 439 -10.63 1.31 -11.16
N GLU A 440 -10.53 1.64 -12.45
CA GLU A 440 -9.24 1.85 -13.13
C GLU A 440 -8.49 3.00 -12.45
N GLY A 441 -7.27 2.76 -11.98
CA GLY A 441 -6.41 3.84 -11.49
C GLY A 441 -5.93 4.78 -12.60
N LEU A 442 -5.36 5.92 -12.18
CA LEU A 442 -4.77 6.90 -13.10
C LEU A 442 -3.23 6.80 -13.14
N GLY A 443 -2.65 5.97 -12.26
CA GLY A 443 -1.22 5.81 -11.98
C GLY A 443 -1.02 4.86 -10.79
N ASP A 444 0.20 4.74 -10.29
CA ASP A 444 0.55 3.78 -9.21
C ASP A 444 0.29 4.32 -7.79
N GLU A 445 0.05 5.63 -7.68
CA GLU A 445 -0.05 6.32 -6.39
C GLU A 445 -1.50 6.61 -6.00
N PHE A 446 -1.81 6.40 -4.71
CA PHE A 446 -3.14 6.54 -4.13
C PHE A 446 -3.10 7.37 -2.87
N ASP A 447 -4.01 8.34 -2.79
CA ASP A 447 -4.16 9.21 -1.62
C ASP A 447 -5.01 8.45 -0.61
N TYR A 448 -4.40 8.08 0.52
CA TYR A 448 -5.08 7.51 1.69
C TYR A 448 -5.90 6.23 1.41
N THR A 449 -5.24 5.09 1.49
CA THR A 449 -5.87 3.77 1.24
C THR A 449 -6.77 3.28 2.38
N TYR A 450 -6.67 3.92 3.55
CA TYR A 450 -7.50 3.64 4.71
C TYR A 450 -8.20 4.93 5.19
N PRO A 451 -9.45 4.85 5.67
CA PRO A 451 -10.17 5.98 6.27
C PRO A 451 -9.69 6.25 7.71
N GLY A 452 -8.38 6.50 7.86
CA GLY A 452 -7.78 7.08 9.07
C GLY A 452 -8.02 8.59 9.14
N HIS A 453 -7.54 9.27 10.19
CA HIS A 453 -7.74 10.71 10.45
C HIS A 453 -7.25 11.66 9.32
N VAL A 454 -7.92 11.70 8.17
CA VAL A 454 -7.56 12.51 6.99
C VAL A 454 -8.71 13.45 6.64
N ALA A 455 -8.38 14.64 6.14
CA ALA A 455 -9.36 15.69 5.82
C ALA A 455 -9.82 15.66 4.34
N THR A 456 -9.06 15.00 3.47
CA THR A 456 -9.25 14.98 2.02
C THR A 456 -10.10 13.79 1.56
N SER A 457 -10.98 14.02 0.58
CA SER A 457 -11.85 13.00 -0.01
C SER A 457 -11.06 11.94 -0.79
N TRP A 458 -11.66 10.75 -0.96
CA TRP A 458 -10.96 9.58 -1.51
C TRP A 458 -10.67 9.70 -3.01
N ARG A 459 -9.39 9.54 -3.40
CA ARG A 459 -8.89 9.78 -4.76
C ARG A 459 -7.52 9.10 -5.02
N PRO A 460 -7.08 8.98 -6.28
CA PRO A 460 -5.67 8.69 -6.62
C PRO A 460 -4.73 9.85 -6.20
N SER A 461 -3.45 9.60 -5.93
CA SER A 461 -2.45 10.61 -5.54
C SER A 461 -1.42 10.88 -6.64
N ILE A 462 -1.85 11.47 -7.75
CA ILE A 462 -0.95 11.72 -8.90
C ILE A 462 -0.61 13.21 -9.02
N SER A 463 -1.52 14.08 -8.58
CA SER A 463 -1.34 15.52 -8.58
C SER A 463 -2.31 16.20 -7.62
N SER A 464 -2.17 17.51 -7.44
CA SER A 464 -3.13 18.30 -6.66
C SER A 464 -4.56 18.27 -7.22
N ASN A 465 -4.71 18.04 -8.52
CA ASN A 465 -5.97 18.17 -9.29
C ASN A 465 -6.57 16.81 -9.69
N THR A 466 -6.26 15.75 -8.96
CA THR A 466 -6.82 14.41 -9.21
C THR A 466 -8.33 14.35 -8.92
N PRO A 467 -9.12 13.66 -9.77
CA PRO A 467 -10.55 13.50 -9.56
C PRO A 467 -10.84 12.58 -8.37
N TYR A 468 -11.93 12.86 -7.67
CA TYR A 468 -12.43 12.01 -6.59
C TYR A 468 -13.14 10.77 -7.12
N PHE A 469 -13.17 9.69 -6.34
CA PHE A 469 -14.00 8.53 -6.67
C PHE A 469 -15.48 8.86 -6.50
N ASN A 470 -16.26 8.56 -7.53
CA ASN A 470 -17.68 8.82 -7.56
C ASN A 470 -18.44 7.87 -6.62
N ALA A 471 -19.35 8.41 -5.79
CA ALA A 471 -20.35 7.61 -5.08
C ALA A 471 -21.53 7.34 -6.03
N ARG A 472 -21.79 6.06 -6.35
CA ARG A 472 -22.85 5.66 -7.28
C ARG A 472 -24.19 5.46 -6.57
N GLY A 473 -24.19 4.79 -5.42
CA GLY A 473 -25.41 4.52 -4.64
C GLY A 473 -26.59 4.00 -5.49
N LYS A 474 -27.75 4.64 -5.47
CA LYS A 474 -28.91 4.18 -6.26
C LYS A 474 -28.82 4.44 -7.78
N ASN A 475 -27.76 5.07 -8.29
CA ASN A 475 -27.64 5.40 -9.72
C ASN A 475 -27.43 4.15 -10.58
N ILE A 476 -28.02 4.16 -11.78
CA ILE A 476 -27.99 3.02 -12.73
C ILE A 476 -26.88 3.11 -13.78
N THR A 477 -26.18 4.23 -13.83
CA THR A 477 -25.05 4.45 -14.75
C THR A 477 -23.74 4.20 -14.01
N ALA A 478 -22.84 3.47 -14.67
CA ALA A 478 -21.51 3.20 -14.16
C ALA A 478 -20.58 4.37 -14.50
N VAL A 479 -20.36 5.27 -13.53
CA VAL A 479 -19.37 6.35 -13.64
C VAL A 479 -18.37 6.23 -12.48
N ASP A 480 -17.09 6.17 -12.79
CA ASP A 480 -16.05 5.90 -11.79
C ASP A 480 -15.51 7.15 -11.08
N TYR A 481 -15.34 8.23 -11.82
CA TYR A 481 -14.78 9.48 -11.33
C TYR A 481 -15.84 10.57 -11.18
N TYR A 482 -15.68 11.38 -10.13
CA TYR A 482 -16.58 12.48 -9.85
C TYR A 482 -16.50 13.55 -10.94
N SER A 483 -17.66 14.09 -11.32
CA SER A 483 -17.78 15.24 -12.21
C SER A 483 -18.86 16.18 -11.69
N GLU A 484 -18.51 17.45 -11.48
CA GLU A 484 -19.45 18.50 -11.07
C GLU A 484 -20.58 18.68 -12.09
N SER A 485 -20.28 18.54 -13.39
CA SER A 485 -21.26 18.72 -14.46
C SER A 485 -22.38 17.68 -14.43
N LEU A 486 -22.10 16.49 -13.87
CA LEU A 486 -23.07 15.40 -13.73
C LEU A 486 -23.81 15.42 -12.38
N GLY A 487 -23.39 16.30 -11.46
CA GLY A 487 -24.06 16.49 -10.16
C GLY A 487 -24.00 15.27 -9.23
N TYR A 488 -22.98 14.42 -9.35
CA TYR A 488 -22.83 13.22 -8.54
C TYR A 488 -22.28 13.49 -7.13
N GLY A 489 -21.99 12.44 -6.35
CA GLY A 489 -21.34 12.54 -5.05
C GLY A 489 -19.95 11.90 -5.05
N TYR A 490 -19.20 12.06 -3.98
CA TYR A 490 -17.89 11.43 -3.77
C TYR A 490 -17.73 10.95 -2.33
N PHE A 491 -16.71 10.15 -2.06
CA PHE A 491 -16.49 9.55 -0.75
C PHE A 491 -15.62 10.42 0.18
N ASN A 492 -16.14 10.70 1.37
CA ASN A 492 -15.51 11.51 2.40
C ASN A 492 -15.02 10.66 3.60
N PRO A 493 -13.84 10.99 4.17
CA PRO A 493 -13.28 10.31 5.35
C PRO A 493 -13.89 10.84 6.67
N LEU A 494 -13.55 10.17 7.78
CA LEU A 494 -14.02 10.45 9.15
C LEU A 494 -13.94 11.91 9.62
N ASN A 495 -12.86 12.63 9.30
CA ASN A 495 -12.65 14.00 9.79
C ASN A 495 -13.07 15.09 8.82
N ASN A 496 -13.66 14.72 7.68
CA ASN A 496 -14.16 15.72 6.76
C ASN A 496 -15.40 16.41 7.38
N VAL A 497 -15.42 17.75 7.36
CA VAL A 497 -16.51 18.56 7.91
C VAL A 497 -17.87 18.31 7.25
N GLN A 498 -17.88 17.74 6.05
CA GLN A 498 -19.08 17.40 5.30
C GLN A 498 -19.68 16.03 5.65
N ARG A 499 -19.04 15.28 6.56
CA ARG A 499 -19.50 13.94 6.98
C ARG A 499 -20.59 14.04 8.06
N THR A 500 -21.69 13.30 7.90
CA THR A 500 -22.82 13.35 8.85
C THR A 500 -22.67 12.32 9.98
N ILE A 501 -22.07 11.16 9.71
CA ILE A 501 -21.94 10.06 10.66
C ILE A 501 -20.46 9.77 10.88
N LYS A 502 -19.94 9.70 12.11
CA LYS A 502 -18.50 9.50 12.35
C LYS A 502 -18.17 8.06 12.76
N THR A 503 -18.04 7.15 11.79
CA THR A 503 -17.62 5.75 12.03
C THR A 503 -16.19 5.51 11.54
N LYS A 504 -15.32 4.84 12.32
CA LYS A 504 -13.96 4.47 11.87
C LYS A 504 -14.05 3.38 10.79
N GLY A 505 -13.12 3.34 9.84
CA GLY A 505 -12.97 2.21 8.91
C GLY A 505 -13.83 2.26 7.65
N ASP A 506 -14.72 3.25 7.49
CA ASP A 506 -15.47 3.52 6.26
C ASP A 506 -15.28 4.94 5.70
N PHE A 507 -15.58 5.08 4.41
CA PHE A 507 -15.83 6.37 3.79
C PHE A 507 -17.34 6.58 3.63
N GLU A 508 -17.83 7.80 3.87
CA GLU A 508 -19.23 8.17 3.69
C GLU A 508 -19.42 8.91 2.37
N GLY A 509 -20.36 8.46 1.55
CA GLY A 509 -20.73 9.13 0.31
C GLY A 509 -21.38 10.47 0.62
N PHE A 510 -20.73 11.55 0.20
CA PHE A 510 -21.26 12.90 0.25
C PHE A 510 -21.71 13.32 -1.15
N GLY A 511 -22.98 13.72 -1.27
CA GLY A 511 -23.50 14.38 -2.44
C GLY A 511 -23.99 15.77 -2.06
N SER A 512 -23.51 16.81 -2.75
CA SER A 512 -24.05 18.17 -2.63
C SER A 512 -25.54 18.25 -3.01
N ARG A 513 -26.08 17.19 -3.63
CA ARG A 513 -27.49 16.97 -3.98
C ARG A 513 -27.91 15.58 -3.49
N LYS A 514 -28.86 15.52 -2.55
CA LYS A 514 -29.33 14.37 -1.74
C LYS A 514 -29.88 13.14 -2.53
N LEU A 515 -29.08 12.51 -3.41
CA LEU A 515 -29.57 11.49 -4.36
C LEU A 515 -28.84 10.14 -4.33
N LEU A 516 -27.94 9.88 -3.37
CA LEU A 516 -27.16 8.64 -3.34
C LEU A 516 -27.93 7.43 -2.80
N GLY A 517 -28.95 7.64 -1.96
CA GLY A 517 -29.74 6.56 -1.35
C GLY A 517 -30.89 7.13 -0.52
N HIS A 518 -31.70 6.25 0.06
CA HIS A 518 -32.70 6.60 1.07
C HIS A 518 -32.01 7.24 2.28
N ASP A 519 -32.53 8.40 2.73
CA ASP A 519 -31.89 9.26 3.74
C ASP A 519 -30.43 9.65 3.44
N SER A 520 -30.04 9.66 2.15
CA SER A 520 -28.66 9.92 1.69
C SER A 520 -27.59 8.96 2.23
N LYS A 521 -27.98 7.76 2.68
CA LYS A 521 -27.04 6.75 3.20
C LYS A 521 -26.34 6.00 2.06
N CYS A 522 -25.05 6.25 1.87
CA CYS A 522 -24.15 5.54 0.97
C CYS A 522 -22.74 5.52 1.59
N PHE A 523 -22.05 4.37 1.56
CA PHE A 523 -20.77 4.16 2.24
C PHE A 523 -19.85 3.28 1.39
N ALA A 524 -18.54 3.37 1.65
CA ALA A 524 -17.55 2.52 1.00
C ALA A 524 -16.52 1.94 1.99
N ILE A 525 -16.10 0.69 1.74
CA ILE A 525 -15.03 -0.02 2.45
C ILE A 525 -13.97 -0.47 1.44
N PRO A 526 -12.70 -0.02 1.57
CA PRO A 526 -11.60 -0.54 0.76
C PRO A 526 -11.42 -2.06 0.91
N ILE A 527 -11.14 -2.75 -0.20
CA ILE A 527 -10.84 -4.18 -0.21
C ILE A 527 -9.39 -4.41 -0.61
N ALA A 528 -8.97 -3.86 -1.75
CA ALA A 528 -7.61 -4.07 -2.25
C ALA A 528 -7.16 -3.01 -3.24
N LEU A 529 -5.85 -2.81 -3.34
CA LEU A 529 -5.20 -2.23 -4.52
C LEU A 529 -4.48 -3.32 -5.29
N VAL A 530 -4.52 -3.26 -6.62
CA VAL A 530 -3.86 -4.25 -7.47
C VAL A 530 -2.98 -3.57 -8.50
N GLN A 531 -1.66 -3.71 -8.33
CA GLN A 531 -0.68 -3.23 -9.31
C GLN A 531 -0.84 -3.97 -10.64
N ARG A 532 -1.07 -3.23 -11.72
CA ARG A 532 -1.22 -3.79 -13.06
C ARG A 532 0.13 -3.79 -13.78
N LEU A 533 0.35 -4.84 -14.57
CA LEU A 533 1.35 -4.88 -15.64
C LEU A 533 0.71 -4.31 -16.91
N ASN A 534 1.44 -4.21 -18.02
CA ASN A 534 0.90 -3.65 -19.26
C ASN A 534 1.10 -4.55 -20.49
N GLN A 535 0.33 -4.25 -21.53
CA GLN A 535 0.25 -5.02 -22.77
C GLN A 535 1.41 -4.76 -23.75
N GLY A 536 2.39 -3.93 -23.39
CA GLY A 536 3.59 -3.72 -24.19
C GLY A 536 4.61 -4.85 -24.00
N ALA A 537 5.65 -4.85 -24.84
CA ALA A 537 6.81 -5.70 -24.70
C ALA A 537 7.57 -5.40 -23.42
N TYR A 538 8.09 -6.43 -22.76
CA TYR A 538 9.04 -6.24 -21.68
C TYR A 538 10.37 -5.73 -22.23
N HIS A 539 10.88 -4.63 -21.68
CA HIS A 539 12.24 -4.15 -21.90
C HIS A 539 12.73 -3.45 -20.61
N PRO A 540 13.93 -3.74 -20.10
CA PRO A 540 14.36 -3.25 -18.79
C PRO A 540 14.56 -1.73 -18.73
N THR A 541 14.83 -1.07 -19.85
CA THR A 541 14.84 0.40 -19.96
C THR A 541 13.47 0.99 -20.28
N TYR A 542 12.85 0.59 -21.40
CA TYR A 542 11.72 1.33 -21.97
C TYR A 542 10.35 0.91 -21.48
N ASN A 543 10.19 -0.33 -21.00
CA ASN A 543 8.90 -0.79 -20.48
C ASN A 543 9.09 -1.91 -19.44
N PRO A 544 9.56 -1.57 -18.22
CA PRO A 544 9.89 -2.56 -17.20
C PRO A 544 8.67 -3.35 -16.68
N LEU A 545 7.44 -2.90 -16.96
CA LEU A 545 6.18 -3.56 -16.59
C LEU A 545 5.46 -4.22 -17.78
N GLY A 546 6.07 -4.19 -18.97
CA GLY A 546 5.58 -4.94 -20.13
C GLY A 546 5.64 -6.44 -19.92
N THR A 547 4.77 -7.17 -20.62
CA THR A 547 4.70 -8.63 -20.53
C THR A 547 4.86 -9.34 -21.86
N LYS A 548 4.71 -8.64 -22.99
CA LYS A 548 4.82 -9.26 -24.32
C LYS A 548 6.27 -9.48 -24.73
N CYS A 549 6.48 -10.39 -25.67
CA CYS A 549 7.70 -10.46 -26.45
C CYS A 549 7.77 -9.33 -27.50
N VAL A 550 8.98 -9.03 -27.96
CA VAL A 550 9.23 -8.09 -29.06
C VAL A 550 9.07 -8.82 -30.39
N LEU A 551 8.61 -8.13 -31.44
CA LEU A 551 8.60 -8.66 -32.81
C LEU A 551 10.00 -9.01 -33.30
N THR A 552 10.10 -10.02 -34.15
CA THR A 552 11.34 -10.26 -34.91
C THR A 552 11.54 -9.21 -35.99
N GLU A 553 12.77 -9.02 -36.47
CA GLU A 553 13.12 -8.04 -37.53
C GLU A 553 12.29 -8.23 -38.80
N ASN A 554 12.02 -9.47 -39.20
CA ASN A 554 11.16 -9.81 -40.34
C ASN A 554 9.64 -9.79 -40.03
N GLU A 555 9.26 -9.42 -38.81
CA GLU A 555 7.89 -9.36 -38.29
C GLU A 555 7.10 -10.70 -38.34
N ALA A 556 7.76 -11.81 -38.68
CA ALA A 556 7.13 -13.12 -38.80
C ALA A 556 6.90 -13.80 -37.43
N GLY A 557 7.69 -13.44 -36.42
CA GLY A 557 7.66 -14.06 -35.09
C GLY A 557 7.75 -13.05 -33.96
N GLN A 558 8.03 -13.58 -32.76
CA GLN A 558 8.26 -12.82 -31.54
C GLN A 558 9.43 -13.45 -30.78
N ASN A 559 10.17 -12.65 -30.02
CA ASN A 559 11.31 -13.09 -29.23
C ASN A 559 11.53 -12.16 -28.02
N LEU A 560 12.37 -12.54 -27.07
CA LEU A 560 12.74 -11.70 -25.93
C LEU A 560 13.47 -10.44 -26.42
N TRP A 561 13.43 -9.36 -25.65
CA TRP A 561 14.01 -8.07 -26.07
C TRP A 561 15.50 -8.13 -26.45
N TYR A 562 16.24 -9.07 -25.86
CA TYR A 562 17.65 -9.30 -26.12
C TYR A 562 17.92 -10.39 -27.18
N GLY A 563 16.89 -10.93 -27.83
CA GLY A 563 17.05 -11.94 -28.86
C GLY A 563 17.77 -11.41 -30.10
N SER A 564 18.65 -12.20 -30.71
CA SER A 564 19.49 -11.79 -31.85
C SER A 564 18.72 -11.37 -33.11
N ASN A 565 17.45 -11.77 -33.24
CA ASN A 565 16.56 -11.38 -34.34
C ASN A 565 15.39 -10.52 -33.86
N SER A 566 15.45 -9.98 -32.64
CA SER A 566 14.43 -9.08 -32.10
C SER A 566 14.63 -7.67 -32.64
N LYS A 567 13.53 -6.99 -32.96
CA LYS A 567 13.60 -5.56 -33.28
C LYS A 567 14.19 -4.78 -32.12
N LYS A 568 15.20 -3.96 -32.39
CA LYS A 568 15.76 -3.05 -31.36
C LYS A 568 14.72 -2.00 -30.97
N LEU A 569 14.49 -1.83 -29.68
CA LEU A 569 13.60 -0.80 -29.12
C LEU A 569 14.42 0.42 -28.70
N PHE A 570 13.90 1.63 -28.91
CA PHE A 570 14.61 2.88 -28.58
C PHE A 570 13.82 3.81 -27.65
N CYS A 571 12.54 3.52 -27.46
CA CYS A 571 11.63 4.32 -26.66
C CYS A 571 10.49 3.46 -26.12
N GLN A 572 9.66 4.09 -25.30
CA GLN A 572 8.51 3.43 -24.71
C GLN A 572 7.42 3.12 -25.77
N LEU A 573 7.21 3.97 -26.78
CA LEU A 573 6.28 3.64 -27.88
C LEU A 573 6.67 2.35 -28.62
N ASP A 574 7.96 2.16 -28.92
CA ASP A 574 8.43 0.95 -29.59
C ASP A 574 8.02 -0.30 -28.80
N ALA A 575 8.11 -0.23 -27.47
CA ALA A 575 7.69 -1.33 -26.61
C ALA A 575 6.18 -1.63 -26.74
N PHE A 576 5.32 -0.67 -27.07
CA PHE A 576 3.89 -0.92 -27.27
C PHE A 576 3.49 -1.22 -28.73
N THR A 577 4.34 -0.85 -29.70
CA THR A 577 4.01 -0.99 -31.13
C THR A 577 4.74 -2.15 -31.80
N GLN A 578 5.93 -2.51 -31.35
CA GLN A 578 6.72 -3.64 -31.88
C GLN A 578 6.37 -4.96 -31.19
N VAL A 579 5.08 -5.26 -31.07
CA VAL A 579 4.54 -6.45 -30.38
C VAL A 579 3.54 -7.20 -31.24
N LYS A 580 3.40 -8.52 -31.03
CA LYS A 580 2.26 -9.27 -31.56
C LYS A 580 1.00 -9.04 -30.71
N PRO A 581 -0.21 -9.13 -31.30
CA PRO A 581 -1.46 -8.99 -30.56
C PRO A 581 -1.63 -10.02 -29.42
N TYR A 582 -1.22 -11.27 -29.64
CA TYR A 582 -1.56 -12.43 -28.79
C TYR A 582 -0.53 -12.77 -27.69
N GLY A 583 0.67 -12.15 -27.69
CA GLY A 583 1.69 -12.41 -26.67
C GLY A 583 1.31 -11.88 -25.28
N GLY A 584 1.89 -12.44 -24.22
CA GLY A 584 1.79 -11.94 -22.85
C GLY A 584 0.40 -12.00 -22.22
N LYS A 585 -0.55 -12.73 -22.83
CA LYS A 585 -1.93 -12.91 -22.37
C LYS A 585 -2.13 -14.29 -21.74
N LEU A 586 -2.95 -14.39 -20.71
CA LEU A 586 -3.33 -15.64 -20.07
C LEU A 586 -4.23 -16.50 -20.98
N GLY A 587 -3.99 -17.81 -20.99
CA GLY A 587 -4.89 -18.80 -21.59
C GLY A 587 -4.83 -18.92 -23.13
N ASP A 588 -3.93 -18.18 -23.78
CA ASP A 588 -3.69 -18.27 -25.21
C ASP A 588 -2.57 -19.31 -25.49
N PRO A 589 -2.83 -20.36 -26.29
CA PRO A 589 -1.91 -21.47 -26.50
C PRO A 589 -0.60 -21.06 -27.20
N ASP A 590 -0.60 -19.94 -27.93
CA ASP A 590 0.56 -19.42 -28.65
C ASP A 590 1.24 -18.25 -27.89
N SER A 591 0.76 -17.93 -26.67
CA SER A 591 1.26 -16.82 -25.87
C SER A 591 2.65 -17.11 -25.30
N GLN A 592 3.63 -16.45 -25.88
CA GLN A 592 4.94 -16.25 -25.26
C GLN A 592 4.91 -14.99 -24.39
N ASN A 593 5.66 -15.02 -23.28
CA ASN A 593 5.83 -13.87 -22.39
C ASN A 593 7.26 -13.35 -22.48
N GLY A 594 7.41 -12.02 -22.51
CA GLY A 594 8.69 -11.35 -22.58
C GLY A 594 9.45 -11.30 -21.26
N ARG A 595 8.78 -11.64 -20.16
CA ARG A 595 9.33 -11.59 -18.81
C ARG A 595 10.02 -12.90 -18.43
N ARG A 596 10.95 -12.81 -17.50
CA ARG A 596 11.68 -13.97 -16.94
C ARG A 596 11.52 -14.10 -15.43
N ASP A 597 10.73 -13.21 -14.84
CA ASP A 597 10.39 -13.19 -13.42
C ASP A 597 9.07 -13.95 -13.14
N GLN A 598 8.56 -13.84 -11.90
CA GLN A 598 7.36 -14.52 -11.43
C GLN A 598 6.06 -14.05 -12.12
N TYR A 599 6.10 -12.89 -12.78
CA TYR A 599 4.96 -12.31 -13.49
C TYR A 599 5.09 -12.56 -14.99
N ARG A 600 4.10 -13.22 -15.59
CA ARG A 600 4.16 -13.65 -17.00
C ARG A 600 3.11 -13.01 -17.89
N PHE A 601 1.93 -12.71 -17.35
CA PHE A 601 0.78 -12.29 -18.15
C PHE A 601 0.22 -10.95 -17.66
N TYR A 602 -0.16 -10.06 -18.58
CA TYR A 602 -0.63 -8.71 -18.21
C TYR A 602 -2.03 -8.71 -17.59
N ASP A 603 -2.84 -9.70 -17.94
CA ASP A 603 -4.23 -9.85 -17.53
C ASP A 603 -4.39 -10.78 -16.32
N ALA A 604 -3.35 -11.52 -15.95
CA ALA A 604 -3.32 -12.28 -14.70
C ALA A 604 -3.19 -11.34 -13.49
N ILE A 605 -3.85 -11.73 -12.40
CA ILE A 605 -3.72 -11.10 -11.08
C ILE A 605 -2.91 -12.05 -10.20
N TYR A 606 -1.76 -11.60 -9.76
CA TYR A 606 -0.83 -12.37 -8.93
C TYR A 606 -0.89 -11.90 -7.49
N ALA A 607 -0.73 -12.81 -6.53
CA ALA A 607 -0.78 -12.46 -5.12
C ALA A 607 0.22 -11.37 -4.71
N GLY A 608 1.40 -11.30 -5.36
CA GLY A 608 2.40 -10.26 -5.14
C GLY A 608 1.99 -8.84 -5.55
N GLN A 609 1.02 -8.70 -6.46
CA GLN A 609 0.49 -7.41 -6.91
C GLN A 609 -0.58 -6.82 -5.99
N VAL A 610 -1.19 -7.66 -5.15
CA VAL A 610 -2.37 -7.30 -4.35
C VAL A 610 -1.94 -6.72 -3.01
N GLU A 611 -2.45 -5.53 -2.70
CA GLU A 611 -2.47 -4.95 -1.35
C GLU A 611 -3.79 -5.29 -0.68
N ASP A 612 -3.76 -5.91 0.50
CA ASP A 612 -4.98 -6.16 1.28
C ASP A 612 -5.32 -4.94 2.12
N LEU A 613 -6.39 -4.23 1.74
CA LEU A 613 -6.86 -3.04 2.45
C LEU A 613 -7.95 -3.35 3.49
N ARG A 614 -8.35 -4.63 3.62
CA ARG A 614 -9.42 -5.00 4.54
C ARG A 614 -8.94 -4.85 5.99
N LEU A 615 -9.71 -4.12 6.79
CA LEU A 615 -9.47 -3.94 8.21
C LEU A 615 -10.35 -4.88 9.05
N ASN A 616 -9.80 -5.42 10.14
CA ASN A 616 -10.56 -6.20 11.11
C ASN A 616 -11.42 -5.27 11.97
N ALA A 617 -12.74 -5.46 11.94
CA ALA A 617 -13.70 -4.68 12.72
C ALA A 617 -13.92 -5.20 14.15
N ASN A 618 -13.48 -6.42 14.46
CA ASN A 618 -13.59 -6.96 15.82
C ASN A 618 -12.76 -6.12 16.80
N LYS A 619 -13.19 -6.02 18.06
CA LYS A 619 -12.35 -5.47 19.13
C LYS A 619 -11.21 -6.46 19.39
N LEU A 620 -9.98 -6.02 19.19
CA LEU A 620 -8.80 -6.89 19.21
C LEU A 620 -8.14 -6.86 20.58
N ASP A 621 -7.74 -8.03 21.09
CA ASP A 621 -6.76 -8.10 22.16
C ASP A 621 -5.40 -7.69 21.58
N VAL A 622 -4.92 -6.52 21.99
CA VAL A 622 -3.66 -5.94 21.50
C VAL A 622 -2.43 -6.78 21.86
N ASN A 623 -2.46 -7.58 22.92
CA ASN A 623 -1.35 -8.46 23.27
C ASN A 623 -1.34 -9.71 22.38
N GLN A 624 -2.50 -10.33 22.18
CA GLN A 624 -2.63 -11.44 21.23
C GLN A 624 -2.28 -11.00 19.80
N LEU A 625 -2.72 -9.80 19.40
CA LEU A 625 -2.39 -9.20 18.12
C LEU A 625 -0.88 -9.03 17.95
N ARG A 626 -0.19 -8.56 19.00
CA ARG A 626 1.28 -8.43 19.02
C ARG A 626 1.95 -9.77 18.76
N GLU A 627 1.54 -10.82 19.47
CA GLU A 627 2.11 -12.16 19.33
C GLU A 627 1.85 -12.78 17.95
N ASP A 628 0.63 -12.66 17.44
CA ASP A 628 0.28 -13.20 16.13
C ASP A 628 0.99 -12.45 14.99
N ALA A 629 1.11 -11.13 15.09
CA ALA A 629 1.84 -10.33 14.12
C ALA A 629 3.36 -10.59 14.18
N MET A 630 3.93 -10.72 15.38
CA MET A 630 5.33 -11.08 15.56
C MET A 630 5.63 -12.47 14.98
N ARG A 631 4.75 -13.46 15.23
CA ARG A 631 4.88 -14.79 14.65
C ARG A 631 4.88 -14.75 13.12
N LYS A 632 4.01 -13.94 12.51
CA LYS A 632 3.98 -13.75 11.05
C LYS A 632 5.24 -13.06 10.51
N ALA A 633 5.77 -12.08 11.25
CA ALA A 633 6.99 -11.36 10.92
C ALA A 633 8.21 -12.29 10.92
N VAL A 634 8.37 -13.12 11.97
CA VAL A 634 9.43 -14.14 12.04
C VAL A 634 9.26 -15.20 10.95
N ALA A 635 8.02 -15.63 10.68
CA ALA A 635 7.76 -16.60 9.60
C ALA A 635 7.93 -16.03 8.18
N GLY A 636 8.21 -14.73 8.01
CA GLY A 636 8.33 -14.07 6.71
C GLY A 636 7.01 -13.89 5.95
N THR A 637 5.88 -14.21 6.59
CA THR A 637 4.52 -14.17 6.01
C THR A 637 3.80 -12.84 6.21
N LEU A 638 4.34 -11.95 7.05
CA LEU A 638 3.81 -10.60 7.20
C LEU A 638 4.13 -9.80 5.93
N ARG A 639 3.08 -9.30 5.27
CA ARG A 639 3.19 -8.70 3.94
C ARG A 639 3.56 -7.23 4.02
N GLY A 640 4.26 -6.78 2.99
CA GLY A 640 4.70 -5.40 2.81
C GLY A 640 4.57 -4.97 1.35
N LYS A 641 5.06 -3.77 1.06
CA LYS A 641 5.12 -3.20 -0.28
C LYS A 641 6.51 -2.61 -0.49
N GLY A 642 7.08 -2.92 -1.64
CA GLY A 642 8.37 -2.39 -2.07
C GLY A 642 8.33 -2.01 -3.54
N LYS A 643 9.31 -1.20 -3.93
CA LYS A 643 9.52 -0.70 -5.28
C LYS A 643 10.79 -1.32 -5.85
N THR A 644 10.79 -1.60 -7.16
CA THR A 644 12.03 -1.97 -7.88
C THR A 644 12.87 -0.73 -8.17
N ILE A 645 14.16 -0.92 -8.42
CA ILE A 645 15.08 0.19 -8.68
C ILE A 645 15.35 0.33 -10.18
N PHE A 646 15.47 1.56 -10.64
CA PHE A 646 15.97 1.90 -11.96
C PHE A 646 17.32 2.59 -11.83
N THR A 647 18.38 1.98 -12.38
CA THR A 647 19.74 2.52 -12.32
C THR A 647 20.02 3.40 -13.53
N THR A 648 20.51 4.61 -13.29
CA THR A 648 21.08 5.49 -14.32
C THR A 648 22.58 5.68 -14.07
N VAL A 649 23.36 5.71 -15.14
CA VAL A 649 24.80 5.95 -15.08
C VAL A 649 25.15 7.12 -15.99
N LYS A 650 25.72 8.19 -15.42
CA LYS A 650 26.06 9.41 -16.16
C LYS A 650 27.57 9.61 -16.15
N ALA A 651 28.17 9.68 -17.34
CA ALA A 651 29.56 10.08 -17.52
C ALA A 651 29.73 11.58 -17.18
N LYS A 652 30.76 11.88 -16.41
CA LYS A 652 31.12 13.18 -15.88
C LYS A 652 32.63 13.32 -15.87
N LYS A 653 33.09 14.56 -15.66
CA LYS A 653 34.49 14.87 -15.40
C LYS A 653 34.63 15.39 -13.98
N LEU A 654 35.69 15.01 -13.28
CA LEU A 654 36.02 15.59 -11.99
C LEU A 654 36.43 17.05 -12.17
N ALA A 655 35.69 17.98 -11.59
CA ALA A 655 35.98 19.41 -11.64
C ALA A 655 36.88 19.84 -10.49
N ILE A 656 36.67 19.26 -9.31
CA ILE A 656 37.39 19.62 -8.10
C ILE A 656 37.55 18.38 -7.20
N ALA A 657 38.72 18.21 -6.58
CA ALA A 657 39.00 17.22 -5.54
C ALA A 657 39.95 17.79 -4.47
N SER A 658 39.62 17.60 -3.19
CA SER A 658 40.47 17.97 -2.03
C SER A 658 39.96 17.33 -0.74
N ALA A 659 40.73 17.49 0.32
CA ALA A 659 40.35 17.09 1.65
C ALA A 659 40.21 18.33 2.55
N TYR A 660 39.13 18.41 3.32
CA TYR A 660 38.93 19.42 4.35
C TYR A 660 38.42 18.77 5.64
N ALA A 661 39.11 19.00 6.76
CA ALA A 661 38.74 18.51 8.09
C ALA A 661 38.40 17.00 8.15
N GLY A 662 39.20 16.15 7.48
CA GLY A 662 39.00 14.70 7.45
C GLY A 662 37.89 14.21 6.49
N LYS A 663 37.33 15.09 5.65
CA LYS A 663 36.30 14.75 4.66
C LYS A 663 36.80 15.00 3.23
N TYR A 664 36.35 14.19 2.28
CA TYR A 664 36.62 14.41 0.86
C TYR A 664 35.51 15.26 0.24
N TYR A 665 35.90 16.33 -0.45
CA TYR A 665 35.00 17.08 -1.31
C TYR A 665 35.29 16.74 -2.77
N VAL A 666 34.25 16.46 -3.53
CA VAL A 666 34.34 16.30 -4.98
C VAL A 666 33.27 17.15 -5.64
N ASN A 667 33.64 17.81 -6.73
CA ASN A 667 32.69 18.52 -7.59
C ASN A 667 32.81 17.94 -9.00
N LEU A 668 31.68 17.71 -9.66
CA LEU A 668 31.64 17.16 -11.02
C LEU A 668 31.21 18.24 -12.01
N PHE A 669 31.84 18.31 -13.18
CA PHE A 669 31.49 19.30 -14.20
C PHE A 669 29.99 19.22 -14.59
N GLY A 670 29.33 20.38 -14.63
CA GLY A 670 27.92 20.50 -15.01
C GLY A 670 26.93 19.90 -14.01
N THR A 671 27.22 20.01 -12.70
CA THR A 671 26.37 19.49 -11.60
C THR A 671 25.50 20.57 -10.94
N VAL A 672 25.52 21.81 -11.46
CA VAL A 672 24.66 22.87 -10.91
C VAL A 672 23.27 22.77 -11.55
N ASP A 673 22.38 22.01 -10.94
CA ASP A 673 20.94 22.21 -11.11
C ASP A 673 20.47 23.11 -9.95
N THR A 674 20.33 24.42 -10.20
CA THR A 674 20.06 25.46 -9.20
C THR A 674 18.65 25.42 -8.58
N GLN A 675 17.89 24.33 -8.71
CA GLN A 675 16.56 24.21 -8.11
C GLN A 675 16.60 23.27 -6.90
N ASN A 676 16.85 23.86 -5.73
CA ASN A 676 16.81 23.28 -4.37
C ASN A 676 18.13 22.63 -3.91
N GLY A 677 18.95 23.43 -3.23
CA GLY A 677 20.25 23.07 -2.67
C GLY A 677 20.28 22.06 -1.52
N TYR A 678 19.52 20.98 -1.61
CA TYR A 678 19.64 19.80 -0.76
C TYR A 678 19.32 18.55 -1.58
N GLU A 679 20.09 18.22 -2.62
CA GLU A 679 19.92 16.94 -3.31
C GLU A 679 20.62 15.79 -2.56
N ILE A 680 20.11 15.48 -1.38
CA ILE A 680 19.79 14.09 -1.05
C ILE A 680 18.35 14.17 -0.52
N GLU A 681 17.35 14.27 -1.40
CA GLU A 681 16.02 13.87 -0.97
C GLU A 681 16.05 12.35 -0.76
N PRO A 682 16.00 11.85 0.49
CA PRO A 682 16.21 10.44 0.77
C PRO A 682 15.04 9.56 0.30
N GLN A 683 13.91 10.15 -0.10
CA GLN A 683 12.67 9.39 -0.26
C GLN A 683 12.62 8.58 -1.56
N ASN A 684 13.23 9.07 -2.66
CA ASN A 684 13.17 8.41 -3.98
C ASN A 684 14.51 7.85 -4.50
N ARG A 685 15.65 8.21 -3.89
CA ARG A 685 17.00 7.77 -4.30
C ARG A 685 17.60 6.82 -3.25
N PRO A 686 17.38 5.49 -3.34
CA PRO A 686 17.85 4.53 -2.35
C PRO A 686 19.37 4.34 -2.34
N PHE A 687 20.07 4.67 -3.41
CA PHE A 687 21.54 4.66 -3.43
C PHE A 687 22.11 5.64 -4.47
N SER A 688 23.36 6.03 -4.25
CA SER A 688 24.20 6.73 -5.22
C SER A 688 25.67 6.31 -5.03
N TYR A 689 26.44 6.25 -6.12
CA TYR A 689 27.87 5.95 -6.11
C TYR A 689 28.62 6.85 -7.09
N LEU A 690 29.89 7.12 -6.79
CA LEU A 690 30.83 7.70 -7.73
C LEU A 690 31.91 6.67 -8.07
N TYR A 691 32.10 6.41 -9.36
CA TYR A 691 33.18 5.56 -9.84
C TYR A 691 34.15 6.35 -10.69
N ASN A 692 35.43 6.35 -10.32
CA ASN A 692 36.48 6.94 -11.12
C ASN A 692 37.07 5.87 -12.03
N SER A 693 36.74 5.90 -13.32
CA SER A 693 37.21 4.91 -14.29
C SER A 693 38.68 5.08 -14.63
N THR A 694 39.26 6.27 -14.43
CA THR A 694 40.69 6.53 -14.63
C THR A 694 41.53 5.85 -13.53
N ARG A 695 40.98 5.74 -12.32
CA ARG A 695 41.70 5.26 -11.12
C ARG A 695 41.21 3.92 -10.57
N GLY A 696 40.06 3.42 -11.02
CA GLY A 696 39.49 2.14 -10.59
C GLY A 696 38.93 2.14 -9.16
N SER A 697 38.53 3.29 -8.62
CA SER A 697 38.03 3.44 -7.24
C SER A 697 36.59 3.93 -7.16
N ILE A 698 35.88 3.51 -6.11
CA ILE A 698 34.47 3.80 -5.86
C ILE A 698 34.35 4.61 -4.56
N LEU A 699 33.54 5.66 -4.58
CA LEU A 699 33.20 6.48 -3.42
C LEU A 699 31.69 6.53 -3.18
N TYR A 700 31.31 6.68 -1.91
CA TYR A 700 29.94 6.74 -1.44
C TYR A 700 29.56 8.19 -1.09
N PRO A 701 28.62 8.83 -1.81
CA PRO A 701 28.12 10.16 -1.47
C PRO A 701 27.48 10.15 -0.09
N THR A 702 27.92 11.08 0.75
CA THR A 702 27.44 11.28 2.12
C THR A 702 26.53 12.51 2.22
N TYR A 703 26.86 13.58 1.50
CA TYR A 703 26.14 14.85 1.53
C TYR A 703 26.37 15.65 0.24
N VAL A 704 25.39 16.44 -0.19
CA VAL A 704 25.53 17.37 -1.32
C VAL A 704 25.16 18.78 -0.86
N GLU A 705 26.06 19.74 -1.06
CA GLU A 705 25.81 21.15 -0.75
C GLU A 705 24.94 21.84 -1.80
N PRO A 706 24.27 22.96 -1.43
CA PRO A 706 23.64 23.87 -2.39
C PRO A 706 24.54 24.34 -3.53
N SER A 707 25.85 24.39 -3.30
CA SER A 707 26.88 24.78 -4.27
C SER A 707 27.17 23.69 -5.32
N GLY A 708 26.63 22.48 -5.16
CA GLY A 708 26.91 21.32 -6.01
C GLY A 708 28.14 20.49 -5.58
N ASN A 709 28.76 20.83 -4.44
CA ASN A 709 29.84 20.01 -3.87
C ASN A 709 29.28 18.74 -3.24
N ILE A 710 29.94 17.61 -3.48
CA ILE A 710 29.59 16.30 -2.95
C ILE A 710 30.63 15.90 -1.92
N TYR A 711 30.18 15.53 -0.73
CA TYR A 711 31.01 14.92 0.31
C TYR A 711 30.93 13.42 0.18
N THR A 712 32.06 12.74 0.29
CA THR A 712 32.13 11.29 0.08
C THR A 712 32.90 10.59 1.18
N SER A 713 32.72 9.27 1.24
CA SER A 713 33.42 8.33 2.10
C SER A 713 33.89 7.12 1.28
N ASP A 714 34.98 6.48 1.72
CA ASP A 714 35.45 5.20 1.18
C ASP A 714 34.63 4.00 1.68
N VAL A 715 33.87 4.20 2.77
CA VAL A 715 32.94 3.22 3.33
C VAL A 715 31.49 3.63 3.11
N PRO A 716 30.58 2.69 2.82
CA PRO A 716 29.14 2.95 2.83
C PRO A 716 28.71 3.47 4.21
N VAL A 717 27.96 4.58 4.25
CA VAL A 717 27.41 5.13 5.49
C VAL A 717 25.88 4.96 5.46
N SER A 718 25.30 4.43 6.54
CA SER A 718 23.84 4.37 6.69
C SER A 718 23.33 5.79 6.97
N LEU A 719 22.63 6.40 6.01
CA LEU A 719 22.16 7.79 6.09
C LEU A 719 20.66 7.85 6.30
N SER A 720 20.24 8.26 7.51
CA SER A 720 18.92 8.82 7.74
C SER A 720 18.90 9.62 9.05
N GLY A 721 18.63 10.93 8.96
CA GLY A 721 18.16 11.76 10.07
C GLY A 721 19.18 12.25 11.11
N ASN A 722 19.89 13.35 10.80
CA ASN A 722 20.60 14.25 11.75
C ASN A 722 21.52 13.59 12.80
N ARG A 723 22.82 13.49 12.49
CA ARG A 723 23.95 14.12 13.21
C ARG A 723 25.28 13.55 12.71
N PHE A 724 25.97 14.37 11.92
CA PHE A 724 27.35 14.13 11.50
C PHE A 724 28.29 14.37 12.68
N GLN A 725 28.80 13.31 13.29
CA GLN A 725 30.02 13.37 14.10
C GLN A 725 30.90 12.17 13.76
N ASP A 726 32.08 12.51 13.25
CA ASP A 726 33.30 11.72 13.07
C ASP A 726 33.22 10.39 12.32
N ILE A 727 33.62 10.43 11.04
CA ILE A 727 34.02 9.25 10.26
C ILE A 727 35.55 9.27 10.17
N GLY A 728 36.18 8.13 10.48
CA GLY A 728 37.61 7.91 10.72
C GLY A 728 38.57 8.08 9.52
N PRO A 729 39.80 7.52 9.61
CA PRO A 729 41.03 8.16 9.15
C PRO A 729 41.18 8.34 7.63
N SER A 730 41.83 9.45 7.28
CA SER A 730 42.16 9.89 5.93
C SER A 730 43.32 9.08 5.32
N THR A 731 43.02 8.06 4.52
CA THR A 731 43.97 7.54 3.54
C THR A 731 43.80 8.28 2.22
N LEU A 732 44.76 9.17 1.88
CA LEU A 732 44.80 10.03 0.70
C LEU A 732 44.23 9.37 -0.57
N LEU A 733 43.06 9.83 -1.02
CA LEU A 733 42.54 9.59 -2.37
C LEU A 733 43.43 10.29 -3.42
N ASP A 734 43.67 9.62 -4.54
CA ASP A 734 44.52 10.07 -5.64
C ASP A 734 43.73 10.68 -6.83
N TRP A 735 42.44 10.96 -6.65
CA TRP A 735 41.56 11.50 -7.70
C TRP A 735 42.02 12.89 -8.15
N GLN A 736 42.07 13.11 -9.47
CA GLN A 736 42.57 14.34 -10.08
C GLN A 736 41.51 15.04 -10.91
N VAL A 737 41.56 16.38 -10.92
CA VAL A 737 40.71 17.19 -11.81
C VAL A 737 40.93 16.74 -13.25
N GLY A 738 39.84 16.46 -13.97
CA GLY A 738 39.85 15.92 -15.33
C GLY A 738 39.68 14.40 -15.42
N ASP A 739 39.76 13.66 -14.31
CA ASP A 739 39.45 12.23 -14.27
C ASP A 739 38.02 11.96 -14.77
N ASP A 740 37.85 10.80 -15.43
CA ASP A 740 36.55 10.31 -15.89
C ASP A 740 35.78 9.70 -14.72
N ILE A 741 34.64 10.30 -14.40
CA ILE A 741 33.80 9.91 -13.28
C ILE A 741 32.44 9.46 -13.80
N TYR A 742 31.94 8.35 -13.29
CA TYR A 742 30.59 7.88 -13.52
C TYR A 742 29.78 8.08 -12.25
N LEU A 743 28.70 8.86 -12.35
CA LEU A 743 27.68 8.99 -11.31
C LEU A 743 26.62 7.91 -11.53
N ILE A 744 26.51 6.98 -10.58
CA ILE A 744 25.54 5.90 -10.60
C ILE A 744 24.43 6.25 -9.61
N ASN A 745 23.20 6.36 -10.07
CA ASN A 745 22.03 6.64 -9.23
C ASN A 745 20.99 5.54 -9.38
N GLY A 746 20.47 5.07 -8.25
CA GLY A 746 19.26 4.24 -8.21
C GLY A 746 18.05 5.10 -7.87
N GLU A 747 16.98 4.98 -8.65
CA GLU A 747 15.69 5.62 -8.38
C GLU A 747 14.62 4.55 -8.18
N GLN A 748 13.76 4.72 -7.18
CA GLN A 748 12.62 3.83 -7.00
C GLN A 748 11.58 4.04 -8.10
N MET A 749 11.16 2.96 -8.74
CA MET A 749 10.00 2.98 -9.62
C MET A 749 8.71 3.23 -8.84
N THR A 750 7.67 3.77 -9.48
CA THR A 750 6.39 4.07 -8.83
C THR A 750 5.58 2.80 -8.49
N SER A 751 5.77 1.72 -9.26
CA SER A 751 5.03 0.46 -9.09
C SER A 751 5.46 -0.31 -7.84
N GLU A 752 4.48 -0.90 -7.14
CA GLU A 752 4.71 -1.57 -5.87
C GLU A 752 4.22 -3.02 -5.82
N PHE A 753 5.04 -3.89 -5.21
CA PHE A 753 4.75 -5.31 -5.05
C PHE A 753 5.17 -5.79 -3.66
N ASP A 754 4.51 -6.85 -3.18
CA ASP A 754 5.01 -7.61 -2.03
C ASP A 754 6.04 -8.67 -2.45
N SER A 755 5.86 -9.23 -3.65
CA SER A 755 6.83 -10.11 -4.33
C SER A 755 7.47 -9.30 -5.47
N LEU A 756 8.68 -8.82 -5.25
CA LEU A 756 9.38 -7.92 -6.16
C LEU A 756 9.95 -8.71 -7.34
N PRO A 757 9.78 -8.23 -8.60
CA PRO A 757 10.51 -8.75 -9.75
C PRO A 757 11.91 -8.08 -9.77
N TRP A 758 12.75 -8.48 -8.83
CA TRP A 758 14.01 -7.80 -8.55
C TRP A 758 15.07 -8.11 -9.61
N VAL A 759 15.91 -7.12 -9.90
CA VAL A 759 17.05 -7.25 -10.82
C VAL A 759 18.28 -6.66 -10.17
N ASP A 760 19.39 -7.41 -10.16
CA ASP A 760 20.71 -6.88 -9.85
C ASP A 760 21.55 -6.74 -11.13
N ILE A 761 22.44 -5.75 -11.14
CA ILE A 761 23.29 -5.42 -12.29
C ILE A 761 24.76 -5.66 -11.90
N ILE A 762 25.44 -6.52 -12.67
CA ILE A 762 26.89 -6.71 -12.61
C ILE A 762 27.50 -6.07 -13.84
N GLY A 763 28.51 -5.23 -13.64
CA GLY A 763 29.27 -4.63 -14.72
C GLY A 763 29.99 -3.37 -14.29
N HIS A 764 30.98 -2.99 -15.10
CA HIS A 764 31.64 -1.70 -15.01
C HIS A 764 30.66 -0.55 -15.34
N PRO A 765 30.56 0.52 -14.53
CA PRO A 765 29.62 1.62 -14.77
C PRO A 765 29.67 2.22 -16.18
N GLU A 766 30.87 2.41 -16.74
CA GLU A 766 31.13 2.87 -18.10
C GLU A 766 30.52 1.95 -19.17
N ARG A 767 30.55 0.64 -18.95
CA ARG A 767 29.97 -0.36 -19.86
C ARG A 767 28.46 -0.48 -19.70
N ILE A 768 27.96 -0.29 -18.46
CA ILE A 768 26.53 -0.19 -18.20
C ILE A 768 25.97 1.04 -18.91
N ALA A 769 26.64 2.20 -18.80
CA ALA A 769 26.25 3.42 -19.50
C ALA A 769 26.24 3.27 -21.03
N ALA A 770 27.21 2.54 -21.59
CA ALA A 770 27.26 2.25 -23.02
C ALA A 770 26.14 1.29 -23.47
N THR A 771 25.87 0.23 -22.70
CA THR A 771 24.81 -0.76 -23.00
C THR A 771 23.40 -0.17 -22.80
N PHE A 772 23.22 0.65 -21.77
CA PHE A 772 21.94 1.23 -21.34
C PHE A 772 22.07 2.75 -21.12
N PRO A 773 22.19 3.54 -22.19
CA PRO A 773 22.42 4.99 -22.09
C PRO A 773 21.28 5.75 -21.40
N ASP A 774 20.05 5.22 -21.45
CA ASP A 774 18.87 5.78 -20.78
C ASP A 774 18.62 5.19 -19.37
N GLY A 775 19.55 4.35 -18.89
CA GLY A 775 19.39 3.58 -17.66
C GLY A 775 18.68 2.24 -17.87
N VAL A 776 18.55 1.48 -16.78
CA VAL A 776 18.08 0.09 -16.82
C VAL A 776 17.44 -0.31 -15.49
N LEU A 777 16.37 -1.11 -15.55
CA LEU A 777 15.80 -1.77 -14.38
C LEU A 777 16.85 -2.62 -13.67
N GLY A 778 17.04 -2.36 -12.38
CA GLY A 778 17.85 -3.12 -11.46
C GLY A 778 18.67 -2.24 -10.53
N GLN A 779 19.22 -2.84 -9.47
CA GLN A 779 20.17 -2.22 -8.57
C GLN A 779 21.59 -2.70 -8.90
N TRP A 780 22.52 -1.76 -9.03
CA TRP A 780 23.92 -2.10 -9.28
C TRP A 780 24.58 -2.71 -8.04
N ILE A 781 25.37 -3.77 -8.24
CA ILE A 781 26.24 -4.36 -7.21
C ILE A 781 27.60 -3.64 -7.30
N PRO A 782 28.05 -2.93 -6.25
CA PRO A 782 29.31 -2.18 -6.25
C PRO A 782 30.54 -3.09 -6.10
N GLN A 783 30.62 -4.15 -6.92
CA GLN A 783 31.72 -5.10 -7.03
C GLN A 783 32.14 -5.20 -8.49
N LEU A 784 33.33 -4.69 -8.82
CA LEU A 784 33.80 -4.63 -10.21
C LEU A 784 34.28 -6.01 -10.72
N PRO A 785 33.84 -6.42 -11.93
CA PRO A 785 34.39 -7.57 -12.65
C PRO A 785 35.86 -7.39 -13.03
N ASP A 786 36.69 -8.42 -12.84
CA ASP A 786 38.13 -8.42 -13.20
C ASP A 786 38.61 -9.77 -13.75
N GLY A 787 37.69 -10.66 -14.12
CA GLY A 787 37.96 -12.02 -14.58
C GLY A 787 38.30 -13.03 -13.47
N THR A 788 38.47 -12.60 -12.21
CA THR A 788 38.73 -13.49 -11.08
C THR A 788 37.44 -13.95 -10.41
N SER A 789 37.49 -15.11 -9.73
CA SER A 789 36.32 -15.66 -9.04
C SER A 789 35.97 -14.80 -7.83
N LYS A 790 34.85 -14.07 -7.92
CA LYS A 790 34.34 -13.20 -6.86
C LYS A 790 32.90 -13.56 -6.51
N ALA A 791 32.54 -13.30 -5.26
CA ALA A 791 31.15 -13.34 -4.83
C ALA A 791 30.50 -11.98 -5.09
N TYR A 792 29.49 -11.94 -5.94
CA TYR A 792 28.63 -10.79 -6.16
C TYR A 792 27.44 -10.93 -5.21
N GLU A 793 27.48 -10.21 -4.08
CA GLU A 793 26.40 -10.24 -3.08
C GLU A 793 25.12 -9.62 -3.66
N LEU A 794 24.01 -10.35 -3.59
CA LEU A 794 22.72 -9.90 -4.10
C LEU A 794 22.13 -8.85 -3.16
N ASN A 795 21.57 -7.77 -3.71
CA ASN A 795 21.06 -6.63 -2.92
C ASN A 795 19.80 -6.97 -2.11
N LYS A 796 19.08 -8.04 -2.46
CA LYS A 796 17.92 -8.55 -1.73
C LYS A 796 18.04 -10.04 -1.48
N LYS A 797 17.32 -10.54 -0.47
CA LYS A 797 17.21 -11.98 -0.24
C LYS A 797 16.45 -12.63 -1.39
N ALA A 798 17.12 -13.46 -2.16
CA ALA A 798 16.47 -14.17 -3.24
C ALA A 798 15.59 -15.32 -2.71
N ASN A 799 14.35 -15.38 -3.18
CA ASN A 799 13.32 -16.34 -2.77
C ASN A 799 13.08 -17.44 -3.81
N ARG A 800 13.48 -17.23 -5.06
CA ARG A 800 13.41 -18.21 -6.17
C ARG A 800 14.68 -18.17 -7.02
N ALA A 801 14.88 -19.21 -7.83
CA ALA A 801 16.02 -19.35 -8.73
C ALA A 801 16.27 -18.10 -9.60
N LEU A 802 17.56 -17.81 -9.85
CA LEU A 802 18.01 -16.70 -10.68
C LEU A 802 17.87 -17.03 -12.16
N THR A 803 17.47 -16.03 -12.93
CA THR A 803 17.71 -16.00 -14.38
C THR A 803 18.64 -14.85 -14.71
N TRP A 804 19.31 -14.92 -15.85
CA TRP A 804 20.22 -13.86 -16.25
C TRP A 804 20.18 -13.61 -17.76
N ALA A 805 20.53 -12.38 -18.12
CA ALA A 805 20.88 -11.97 -19.48
C ALA A 805 22.22 -11.22 -19.42
N LEU A 806 23.14 -11.53 -20.33
CA LEU A 806 24.51 -11.05 -20.32
C LEU A 806 24.96 -10.66 -21.73
N THR A 807 25.72 -9.57 -21.80
CA THR A 807 26.45 -9.12 -22.99
C THR A 807 27.90 -8.79 -22.60
N THR A 808 28.81 -8.95 -23.57
CA THR A 808 30.22 -8.55 -23.46
C THR A 808 30.60 -7.50 -24.52
N ASP A 809 29.66 -7.10 -25.35
CA ASP A 809 29.86 -6.27 -26.55
C ASP A 809 28.84 -5.13 -26.63
N TYR A 810 28.58 -4.50 -25.48
CA TYR A 810 27.72 -3.31 -25.35
C TYR A 810 26.27 -3.54 -25.80
N GLY A 811 25.78 -4.77 -25.68
CA GLY A 811 24.40 -5.14 -25.98
C GLY A 811 24.15 -5.55 -27.43
N GLU A 812 25.19 -5.70 -28.26
CA GLU A 812 25.03 -6.20 -29.62
C GLU A 812 24.68 -7.69 -29.67
N ASN A 813 25.31 -8.52 -28.82
CA ASN A 813 24.95 -9.92 -28.64
C ASN A 813 24.64 -10.21 -27.17
N TRP A 814 23.63 -11.06 -26.97
CA TRP A 814 23.20 -11.48 -25.65
C TRP A 814 23.20 -13.00 -25.52
N SER A 815 23.60 -13.44 -24.34
CA SER A 815 23.36 -14.80 -23.86
C SER A 815 22.45 -14.74 -22.63
N ALA A 816 21.74 -15.83 -22.36
CA ALA A 816 20.83 -15.90 -21.22
C ALA A 816 20.72 -17.33 -20.70
N GLY A 817 20.33 -17.46 -19.44
CA GLY A 817 20.22 -18.77 -18.81
C GLY A 817 19.56 -18.73 -17.43
N THR A 818 19.68 -19.85 -16.74
CA THR A 818 19.28 -20.02 -15.34
C THR A 818 20.53 -20.26 -14.50
N LEU A 819 20.49 -19.81 -13.25
CA LEU A 819 21.54 -20.06 -12.26
C LEU A 819 20.91 -20.55 -10.95
N SER A 820 21.67 -21.36 -10.23
CA SER A 820 21.36 -21.64 -8.83
C SER A 820 21.92 -20.52 -7.96
N ILE A 821 21.16 -20.08 -6.97
CA ILE A 821 21.62 -19.11 -5.97
C ILE A 821 22.42 -19.83 -4.90
N ASP A 822 23.54 -19.25 -4.47
CA ASP A 822 24.09 -19.62 -3.16
C ASP A 822 23.18 -19.04 -2.08
N ALA A 823 22.17 -19.82 -1.67
CA ALA A 823 21.16 -19.39 -0.70
C ALA A 823 21.74 -19.18 0.72
N ILE A 824 22.97 -19.63 0.97
CA ILE A 824 23.70 -19.37 2.23
C ILE A 824 24.31 -17.97 2.15
N LYS A 825 25.15 -17.72 1.14
CA LYS A 825 25.87 -16.46 1.00
C LYS A 825 25.01 -15.31 0.49
N ASN A 826 23.83 -15.63 -0.06
CA ASN A 826 23.00 -14.71 -0.82
C ASN A 826 23.80 -14.02 -1.93
N ALA A 827 24.60 -14.80 -2.66
CA ALA A 827 25.54 -14.29 -3.64
C ALA A 827 25.56 -15.16 -4.90
N TYR A 828 25.96 -14.55 -6.01
CA TYR A 828 26.34 -15.24 -7.23
C TYR A 828 27.87 -15.25 -7.33
N THR A 829 28.49 -16.43 -7.27
CA THR A 829 29.95 -16.54 -7.42
C THR A 829 30.31 -16.75 -8.89
N SER A 830 31.13 -15.87 -9.45
CA SER A 830 31.47 -15.91 -10.88
C SER A 830 32.85 -15.33 -11.13
N SER A 831 33.55 -15.89 -12.12
CA SER A 831 34.73 -15.28 -12.73
C SER A 831 34.29 -14.29 -13.81
N ALA A 832 33.65 -13.20 -13.40
CA ALA A 832 33.11 -12.23 -14.34
C ALA A 832 34.21 -11.39 -14.98
N GLU A 833 34.34 -11.46 -16.30
CA GLU A 833 35.26 -10.67 -17.09
C GLU A 833 34.94 -9.16 -17.05
N GLU A 834 35.97 -8.32 -17.19
CA GLU A 834 35.84 -6.84 -17.22
C GLU A 834 34.86 -6.35 -18.29
N THR A 835 34.69 -7.10 -19.38
CA THR A 835 33.80 -6.73 -20.49
C THR A 835 32.32 -6.99 -20.20
N ARG A 836 32.00 -7.65 -19.08
CA ARG A 836 30.65 -8.12 -18.76
C ARG A 836 29.70 -6.99 -18.37
N VAL A 837 28.50 -7.03 -18.93
CA VAL A 837 27.29 -6.43 -18.35
C VAL A 837 26.22 -7.52 -18.24
N GLN A 838 25.75 -7.76 -17.02
CA GLN A 838 24.83 -8.86 -16.72
C GLN A 838 23.69 -8.38 -15.82
N LEU A 839 22.46 -8.71 -16.22
CA LEU A 839 21.25 -8.54 -15.43
C LEU A 839 20.91 -9.88 -14.75
N LEU A 840 20.77 -9.87 -13.42
CA LEU A 840 20.38 -11.01 -12.61
C LEU A 840 18.95 -10.81 -12.10
N SER A 841 17.98 -11.54 -12.63
CA SER A 841 16.57 -11.40 -12.27
C SER A 841 16.12 -12.51 -11.31
N TYR A 842 15.46 -12.14 -10.22
CA TYR A 842 14.93 -13.07 -9.21
C TYR A 842 13.72 -12.49 -8.46
N GLU A 843 12.96 -13.39 -7.82
CA GLU A 843 11.91 -12.98 -6.88
C GLU A 843 12.54 -12.63 -5.52
N ALA A 844 12.23 -11.45 -4.99
CA ALA A 844 12.54 -11.06 -3.62
C ALA A 844 11.27 -10.63 -2.88
N LEU A 845 11.17 -10.91 -1.58
CA LEU A 845 10.07 -10.39 -0.77
C LEU A 845 10.35 -8.95 -0.36
N ALA A 846 9.35 -8.08 -0.45
CA ALA A 846 9.45 -6.70 -0.02
C ALA A 846 9.65 -6.59 1.49
N ASP A 847 10.28 -5.51 1.94
CA ASP A 847 10.27 -5.15 3.35
C ASP A 847 8.83 -4.77 3.77
N PHE A 848 8.50 -4.91 5.06
CA PHE A 848 7.15 -4.70 5.58
C PHE A 848 7.10 -3.68 6.72
N THR A 849 8.22 -3.03 7.02
CA THR A 849 8.32 -1.96 8.03
C THR A 849 8.83 -0.68 7.41
N LEU A 850 8.56 0.44 8.08
CA LEU A 850 9.10 1.76 7.75
C LEU A 850 9.54 2.49 9.03
N PRO A 851 10.54 3.40 8.95
CA PRO A 851 10.98 4.20 10.07
C PRO A 851 9.83 5.02 10.68
N ALA A 852 9.81 5.09 12.01
CA ALA A 852 8.72 5.69 12.77
C ALA A 852 9.22 6.38 14.05
N ASN A 853 8.45 7.36 14.53
CA ASN A 853 8.68 7.89 15.87
C ASN A 853 8.29 6.86 16.94
N ASN A 854 8.97 6.90 18.08
CA ASN A 854 8.57 6.20 19.30
C ASN A 854 7.17 6.67 19.72
N MET A 855 6.20 5.77 19.67
CA MET A 855 4.79 6.09 19.91
C MET A 855 4.29 5.54 21.25
N VAL A 856 3.11 6.00 21.65
CA VAL A 856 2.44 5.52 22.86
C VAL A 856 2.13 4.02 22.73
N VAL A 857 2.65 3.24 23.66
CA VAL A 857 2.50 1.78 23.66
C VAL A 857 1.12 1.40 24.19
N LYS A 858 0.32 0.78 23.33
CA LYS A 858 -1.05 0.31 23.63
C LYS A 858 -1.11 -1.10 24.19
N SER A 859 -0.09 -1.92 23.96
CA SER A 859 0.03 -3.28 24.51
C SER A 859 0.91 -3.35 25.76
N SER A 860 1.04 -4.55 26.32
CA SER A 860 2.26 -4.93 27.04
C SER A 860 3.46 -4.94 26.08
N VAL A 861 4.65 -4.80 26.65
CA VAL A 861 5.90 -4.97 25.90
C VAL A 861 6.10 -6.47 25.64
N GLY A 862 6.48 -6.83 24.41
CA GLY A 862 6.75 -8.22 24.07
C GLY A 862 8.13 -8.72 24.50
N SER A 863 8.41 -9.99 24.22
CA SER A 863 9.76 -10.54 24.33
C SER A 863 10.66 -9.96 23.24
N VAL A 864 11.96 -9.85 23.53
CA VAL A 864 12.95 -9.49 22.51
C VAL A 864 13.16 -10.67 21.58
N PHE A 865 13.11 -10.40 20.28
CA PHE A 865 13.56 -11.31 19.23
C PHE A 865 15.00 -10.98 18.85
N ALA A 866 15.82 -11.98 18.62
CA ALA A 866 17.16 -11.84 18.02
C ALA A 866 17.42 -12.96 17.03
N SER A 867 18.00 -12.67 15.86
CA SER A 867 18.33 -13.69 14.87
C SER A 867 19.44 -13.21 13.93
N ALA A 868 20.17 -14.18 13.37
CA ALA A 868 21.12 -14.01 12.27
C ALA A 868 20.80 -14.95 11.09
N ASP A 869 19.66 -15.64 11.15
CA ASP A 869 19.37 -16.79 10.31
C ASP A 869 19.10 -16.40 8.83
N ARG A 870 19.54 -17.26 7.90
CA ARG A 870 19.32 -17.10 6.46
C ARG A 870 17.91 -17.43 5.98
N PHE A 871 17.12 -18.18 6.75
CA PHE A 871 15.82 -18.67 6.31
C PHE A 871 14.74 -17.61 6.47
N VAL A 872 13.96 -17.36 5.41
CA VAL A 872 12.82 -16.44 5.42
C VAL A 872 11.80 -16.80 6.52
N THR A 873 11.64 -18.10 6.79
CA THR A 873 10.73 -18.63 7.83
C THR A 873 11.26 -18.47 9.26
N GLN A 874 12.45 -17.90 9.44
CA GLN A 874 13.16 -17.75 10.71
C GLN A 874 13.66 -16.31 10.96
N GLY A 875 12.95 -15.34 10.38
CA GLY A 875 13.15 -13.93 10.64
C GLY A 875 14.09 -13.21 9.68
N ASN A 876 14.59 -13.86 8.62
CA ASN A 876 15.47 -13.20 7.65
C ASN A 876 14.82 -11.97 7.01
N ARG A 877 13.53 -12.06 6.62
CA ARG A 877 12.76 -10.92 6.10
C ARG A 877 12.61 -9.82 7.15
N LEU A 878 12.44 -10.18 8.42
CA LEU A 878 12.35 -9.21 9.52
C LEU A 878 13.69 -8.49 9.75
N ILE A 879 14.82 -9.21 9.71
CA ILE A 879 16.16 -8.61 9.79
C ILE A 879 16.35 -7.60 8.65
N SER A 880 16.09 -7.99 7.40
CA SER A 880 16.17 -7.10 6.21
C SER A 880 15.27 -5.89 6.35
N SER A 881 14.02 -6.08 6.77
CA SER A 881 13.05 -5.00 6.89
C SER A 881 13.42 -3.96 7.96
N LEU A 882 14.12 -4.36 9.02
CA LEU A 882 14.53 -3.49 10.13
C LEU A 882 15.89 -2.84 9.92
N SER A 883 16.87 -3.60 9.42
CA SER A 883 18.27 -3.16 9.31
C SER A 883 18.67 -2.76 7.89
N GLY A 884 18.08 -3.39 6.87
CA GLY A 884 18.58 -3.38 5.50
C GLY A 884 19.61 -4.49 5.22
N LEU A 885 19.99 -5.27 6.24
CA LEU A 885 20.97 -6.36 6.12
C LEU A 885 20.31 -7.72 5.91
N ILE A 886 21.05 -8.65 5.31
CA ILE A 886 20.57 -10.00 5.01
C ILE A 886 21.28 -11.00 5.92
N GLY A 887 20.51 -11.70 6.75
CA GLY A 887 21.02 -12.84 7.52
C GLY A 887 21.55 -13.93 6.58
N LYS A 888 22.74 -14.44 6.89
CA LYS A 888 23.47 -15.46 6.11
C LYS A 888 23.69 -16.74 6.91
N ASP A 889 23.52 -16.73 8.23
CA ASP A 889 23.89 -17.90 9.05
C ASP A 889 23.08 -19.13 8.64
N SER A 890 23.78 -20.21 8.33
CA SER A 890 23.19 -21.47 7.87
C SER A 890 23.03 -22.51 8.99
N GLN A 891 23.36 -22.15 10.23
CA GLN A 891 23.07 -22.97 11.39
C GLN A 891 21.58 -22.85 11.73
N ASP A 892 20.79 -23.81 11.28
CA ASP A 892 19.35 -23.86 11.50
C ASP A 892 18.99 -23.57 12.97
N GLY A 893 18.07 -22.64 13.17
CA GLY A 893 17.59 -22.25 14.49
C GLY A 893 18.52 -21.31 15.25
N ASN A 894 19.47 -20.60 14.61
CA ASN A 894 20.23 -19.54 15.28
C ASN A 894 19.39 -18.26 15.48
N GLN A 895 18.36 -18.40 16.29
CA GLN A 895 17.40 -17.38 16.66
C GLN A 895 16.95 -17.54 18.11
N GLN A 896 16.65 -16.44 18.75
CA GLN A 896 15.96 -16.38 20.04
C GLN A 896 14.64 -15.63 19.84
N ARG A 897 13.52 -16.32 20.04
CA ARG A 897 12.18 -15.75 19.80
C ARG A 897 11.61 -15.06 21.02
N ASP A 898 11.97 -15.54 22.20
CA ASP A 898 11.35 -15.16 23.47
C ASP A 898 12.41 -14.76 24.51
N LEU A 899 13.27 -13.81 24.15
CA LEU A 899 14.26 -13.30 25.09
C LEU A 899 13.58 -12.37 26.11
N ALA A 900 13.74 -12.70 27.39
CA ALA A 900 13.03 -12.02 28.47
C ALA A 900 13.44 -10.54 28.60
N VAL A 901 12.45 -9.67 28.79
CA VAL A 901 12.65 -8.25 29.11
C VAL A 901 12.79 -8.11 30.62
N LEU A 902 13.89 -7.49 31.05
CA LEU A 902 14.20 -7.28 32.47
C LEU A 902 13.70 -5.92 32.96
N ASN A 903 13.72 -4.90 32.09
CA ASN A 903 13.21 -3.57 32.38
C ASN A 903 12.70 -2.91 31.10
N ALA A 904 11.50 -2.31 31.14
CA ALA A 904 10.95 -1.54 30.02
C ALA A 904 10.06 -0.39 30.53
N PRO A 905 10.66 0.64 31.15
CA PRO A 905 9.91 1.72 31.75
C PRO A 905 9.22 2.55 30.67
N LYS A 906 7.97 2.92 30.95
CA LYS A 906 7.20 3.86 30.12
C LYS A 906 7.30 5.25 30.75
N HIS A 907 7.43 6.27 29.91
CA HIS A 907 7.31 7.66 30.34
C HIS A 907 5.85 7.95 30.75
N ALA A 908 5.59 9.06 31.46
CA ALA A 908 4.23 9.47 31.84
C ALA A 908 3.27 9.60 30.63
N GLY A 909 3.81 9.88 29.44
CA GLY A 909 3.07 9.91 28.17
C GLY A 909 2.77 8.54 27.54
N GLY A 910 3.22 7.43 28.15
CA GLY A 910 2.91 6.05 27.73
C GLY A 910 3.79 5.45 26.63
N PHE A 911 4.74 6.20 26.07
CA PHE A 911 5.78 5.71 25.16
C PHE A 911 6.97 5.11 25.94
N LEU A 912 7.80 4.30 25.29
CA LEU A 912 9.02 3.75 25.93
C LEU A 912 9.99 4.86 26.26
N TRP A 913 10.56 4.84 27.46
CA TRP A 913 11.39 5.94 27.92
C TRP A 913 12.83 5.80 27.39
N ASN A 914 13.33 6.81 26.70
CA ASN A 914 14.71 6.84 26.18
C ASN A 914 15.77 7.16 27.25
N SER A 915 15.44 7.94 28.28
CA SER A 915 16.38 8.29 29.36
C SER A 915 16.60 7.17 30.37
N ASN A 916 15.75 6.13 30.36
CA ASN A 916 15.90 4.96 31.21
C ASN A 916 16.18 3.72 30.36
N LYS A 917 17.09 2.87 30.85
CA LYS A 917 17.57 1.68 30.15
C LYS A 917 16.44 0.65 30.01
N VAL A 918 15.99 0.40 28.77
CA VAL A 918 15.20 -0.79 28.42
C VAL A 918 16.19 -1.95 28.28
N SER A 919 16.05 -3.00 29.07
CA SER A 919 17.02 -4.10 29.13
C SER A 919 16.38 -5.49 29.01
N HIS A 920 17.17 -6.44 28.54
CA HIS A 920 16.77 -7.83 28.33
C HIS A 920 17.82 -8.80 28.88
N SER A 921 17.45 -10.06 29.02
CA SER A 921 18.40 -11.14 29.37
C SER A 921 19.50 -11.27 28.29
N PRO A 922 20.68 -11.80 28.62
CA PRO A 922 21.77 -11.95 27.65
C PRO A 922 21.37 -12.72 26.38
N ILE A 923 21.80 -12.24 25.22
CA ILE A 923 21.67 -12.96 23.95
C ILE A 923 22.55 -14.21 23.97
N THR A 924 22.03 -15.33 23.48
CA THR A 924 22.75 -16.62 23.37
C THR A 924 22.79 -17.14 21.95
N LEU A 925 22.75 -16.24 20.96
CA LEU A 925 23.00 -16.60 19.56
C LEU A 925 24.40 -17.19 19.43
N ARG A 926 24.52 -18.24 18.61
CA ARG A 926 25.79 -18.90 18.30
C ARG A 926 26.66 -17.99 17.43
N GLU A 927 27.97 -18.23 17.46
CA GLU A 927 28.90 -17.72 16.46
C GLU A 927 28.39 -18.05 15.05
N PRO A 928 28.27 -17.07 14.14
CA PRO A 928 27.88 -17.34 12.77
C PRO A 928 29.04 -17.96 11.99
N ILE A 929 28.78 -19.04 11.24
CA ILE A 929 29.81 -19.77 10.48
C ILE A 929 30.27 -19.06 9.19
N ASN A 930 29.68 -17.91 8.87
CA ASN A 930 29.91 -17.19 7.62
C ASN A 930 29.78 -15.67 7.77
N GLN A 931 30.19 -15.14 8.92
CA GLN A 931 30.16 -13.69 9.22
C GLN A 931 28.78 -13.07 8.97
N SER A 932 27.71 -13.80 9.30
CA SER A 932 26.35 -13.30 9.18
C SER A 932 26.16 -12.08 10.07
N CYS A 933 25.43 -11.08 9.54
CA CYS A 933 24.81 -10.06 10.37
C CYS A 933 23.63 -10.65 11.15
N GLY A 934 23.19 -9.92 12.18
CA GLY A 934 21.96 -10.20 12.89
C GLY A 934 21.23 -8.91 13.27
N ALA A 935 20.06 -9.07 13.88
CA ALA A 935 19.34 -7.96 14.49
C ALA A 935 18.58 -8.44 15.72
N LYS A 936 18.34 -7.52 16.66
CA LYS A 936 17.40 -7.70 17.77
C LYS A 936 16.28 -6.68 17.71
N ALA A 937 15.08 -7.08 18.10
CA ALA A 937 13.90 -6.25 18.05
C ALA A 937 12.93 -6.53 19.21
N LEU A 938 12.43 -5.47 19.81
CA LEU A 938 11.39 -5.45 20.84
C LEU A 938 10.06 -5.01 20.22
N PRO A 939 9.05 -5.90 20.14
CA PRO A 939 7.76 -5.57 19.56
C PRO A 939 6.80 -4.91 20.57
N THR A 940 6.03 -3.94 20.09
CA THR A 940 4.91 -3.28 20.79
C THR A 940 3.75 -3.00 19.81
N ILE A 941 2.51 -2.87 20.32
CA ILE A 941 1.40 -2.32 19.52
C ILE A 941 1.24 -0.83 19.81
N VAL A 942 1.04 -0.07 18.75
CA VAL A 942 0.84 1.39 18.79
C VAL A 942 -0.37 1.77 17.94
N GLU A 943 -0.91 2.95 18.21
CA GLU A 943 -2.06 3.48 17.47
C GLU A 943 -1.65 4.72 16.67
N LYS A 944 -1.96 4.73 15.38
CA LYS A 944 -1.76 5.87 14.48
C LYS A 944 -3.01 6.06 13.65
N GLY A 945 -3.62 7.24 13.74
CA GLY A 945 -4.81 7.59 12.97
C GLY A 945 -6.03 6.69 13.21
N GLY A 946 -6.15 6.10 14.41
CA GLY A 946 -7.25 5.17 14.77
C GLY A 946 -7.03 3.73 14.32
N LEU A 947 -5.85 3.39 13.80
CA LEU A 947 -5.45 2.06 13.36
C LEU A 947 -4.29 1.53 14.20
N LEU A 948 -4.21 0.21 14.36
CA LEU A 948 -3.19 -0.47 15.15
C LEU A 948 -2.02 -0.91 14.26
N TYR A 949 -0.80 -0.72 14.73
CA TYR A 949 0.44 -1.12 14.05
C TYR A 949 1.36 -1.88 15.02
N LEU A 950 2.18 -2.78 14.47
CA LEU A 950 3.27 -3.39 15.22
C LEU A 950 4.51 -2.50 15.06
N GLN A 951 5.04 -2.01 16.18
CA GLN A 951 6.24 -1.19 16.27
C GLN A 951 7.39 -2.03 16.85
N PHE A 952 8.60 -1.74 16.38
CA PHE A 952 9.83 -2.41 16.75
C PHE A 952 10.85 -1.38 17.21
N HIS A 953 11.46 -1.62 18.36
CA HIS A 953 12.68 -0.94 18.79
C HIS A 953 13.83 -1.93 18.78
N GLY A 954 15.01 -1.55 18.28
CA GLY A 954 16.08 -2.53 18.16
C GLY A 954 17.39 -2.00 17.65
N ALA A 955 18.28 -2.94 17.37
CA ALA A 955 19.61 -2.69 16.84
C ALA A 955 20.06 -3.83 15.94
N GLU A 956 20.94 -3.52 15.00
CA GLU A 956 21.79 -4.50 14.34
C GLU A 956 22.70 -5.19 15.36
N LEU A 957 23.03 -6.44 15.07
CA LEU A 957 23.99 -7.26 15.79
C LEU A 957 25.11 -7.64 14.81
N LYS A 958 26.35 -7.46 15.24
CA LYS A 958 27.52 -7.84 14.46
C LYS A 958 28.39 -8.77 15.29
N TRP A 959 28.62 -9.96 14.76
CA TRP A 959 29.61 -10.86 15.34
C TRP A 959 31.01 -10.33 15.06
N ASP A 960 31.82 -10.22 16.09
CA ASP A 960 33.22 -9.84 15.97
C ASP A 960 34.08 -10.60 16.98
N ASN A 961 35.34 -10.81 16.60
CA ASN A 961 36.38 -11.30 17.47
C ASN A 961 37.16 -10.09 17.97
N THR A 962 36.76 -9.56 19.12
CA THR A 962 37.41 -8.36 19.68
C THR A 962 38.90 -8.63 19.94
N GLU A 963 39.78 -8.03 19.14
CA GLU A 963 41.22 -8.02 19.41
C GLU A 963 41.52 -7.18 20.66
N PHE A 964 42.38 -7.70 21.53
CA PHE A 964 42.78 -7.01 22.76
C PHE A 964 44.28 -7.07 22.97
N ILE A 965 44.80 -6.04 23.63
CA ILE A 965 46.21 -5.95 24.01
C ILE A 965 46.37 -6.50 25.42
N VAL A 966 47.27 -7.47 25.57
CA VAL A 966 47.65 -7.96 26.89
C VAL A 966 48.63 -6.97 27.51
N ILE A 967 48.23 -6.34 28.62
CA ILE A 967 49.11 -5.53 29.44
C ILE A 967 49.72 -6.41 30.52
N ASN A 968 51.03 -6.54 30.51
CA ASN A 968 51.85 -7.29 31.45
C ASN A 968 52.99 -6.38 31.94
N SER A 969 53.94 -6.95 32.69
CA SER A 969 55.04 -6.16 33.29
C SER A 969 55.93 -5.47 32.24
N ALA A 970 55.98 -5.96 31.00
CA ALA A 970 56.84 -5.42 29.95
C ALA A 970 56.25 -4.19 29.24
N ASN A 971 54.94 -3.98 29.30
CA ASN A 971 54.21 -2.94 28.54
C ASN A 971 53.18 -2.19 29.40
N VAL A 972 53.39 -2.18 30.72
CA VAL A 972 52.54 -1.48 31.70
C VAL A 972 52.51 0.05 31.54
N ASN A 973 53.49 0.62 30.84
CA ASN A 973 53.61 2.06 30.57
C ASN A 973 53.21 2.43 29.13
N ASP A 974 52.63 1.49 28.38
CA ASP A 974 52.17 1.77 27.02
C ASP A 974 51.00 2.74 27.04
N ASP A 975 50.95 3.60 26.03
CA ASP A 975 49.81 4.47 25.80
C ASP A 975 48.56 3.63 25.50
N PHE A 976 47.42 4.07 26.02
CA PHE A 976 46.13 3.48 25.73
C PHE A 976 45.31 4.36 24.80
N VAL A 977 44.70 3.71 23.80
CA VAL A 977 44.01 4.35 22.69
C VAL A 977 42.51 4.16 22.86
N ASP A 978 41.75 5.22 22.59
CA ASP A 978 40.29 5.16 22.65
C ASP A 978 39.72 4.02 21.77
N GLY A 979 38.70 3.35 22.28
CA GLY A 979 38.03 2.23 21.61
C GLY A 979 38.77 0.88 21.66
N ARG A 980 40.04 0.83 22.09
CA ARG A 980 40.78 -0.45 22.20
C ARG A 980 40.48 -1.22 23.49
N PHE A 981 40.64 -2.54 23.41
CA PHE A 981 40.46 -3.46 24.52
C PHE A 981 41.80 -3.87 25.10
N TYR A 982 41.83 -3.95 26.43
CA TYR A 982 43.02 -4.27 27.21
C TYR A 982 42.70 -5.36 28.21
N TRP A 983 43.50 -6.42 28.20
CA TRP A 983 43.52 -7.37 29.30
C TRP A 983 44.73 -7.07 30.18
N VAL A 984 44.48 -6.55 31.38
CA VAL A 984 45.55 -6.24 32.33
C VAL A 984 45.86 -7.50 33.13
N HIS A 985 47.01 -8.09 32.88
CA HIS A 985 47.46 -9.31 33.54
C HIS A 985 47.49 -9.10 35.07
N PRO A 986 47.09 -10.10 35.88
CA PRO A 986 47.08 -9.96 37.34
C PRO A 986 48.43 -9.54 37.97
N GLU A 987 49.54 -9.79 37.27
CA GLU A 987 50.89 -9.40 37.73
C GLU A 987 51.15 -7.88 37.75
N VAL A 988 50.37 -7.10 37.01
CA VAL A 988 50.59 -5.65 36.82
C VAL A 988 50.32 -4.84 38.10
N GLY A 989 49.50 -5.38 39.02
CA GLY A 989 49.11 -4.70 40.26
C GLY A 989 48.21 -3.46 40.04
N GLY A 990 47.69 -2.88 41.12
CA GLY A 990 46.79 -1.72 41.07
C GLY A 990 45.32 -2.07 40.78
N ALA A 991 44.46 -1.04 40.64
CA ALA A 991 43.01 -1.22 40.56
C ALA A 991 42.53 -1.82 39.22
N LEU A 992 43.37 -1.78 38.17
CA LEU A 992 43.09 -2.35 36.86
C LEU A 992 43.55 -3.81 36.74
N ALA A 993 44.32 -4.34 37.69
CA ALA A 993 44.90 -5.68 37.59
C ALA A 993 43.83 -6.78 37.51
N GLY A 994 44.03 -7.73 36.59
CA GLY A 994 43.12 -8.83 36.33
C GLY A 994 41.83 -8.43 35.60
N LYS A 995 41.72 -7.17 35.15
CA LYS A 995 40.53 -6.66 34.47
C LYS A 995 40.66 -6.74 32.96
N PHE A 996 39.51 -6.96 32.32
CA PHE A 996 39.34 -6.78 30.89
C PHE A 996 38.60 -5.46 30.69
N LEU A 997 39.20 -4.54 29.95
CA LEU A 997 38.82 -3.14 29.94
C LEU A 997 38.67 -2.64 28.52
N ARG A 998 37.64 -1.85 28.26
CA ARG A 998 37.55 -1.02 27.05
C ARG A 998 38.02 0.37 27.40
N CYS A 999 38.99 0.88 26.66
CA CYS A 999 39.39 2.26 26.71
C CYS A 999 38.29 3.13 26.08
N VAL A 1000 37.81 4.13 26.80
CA VAL A 1000 36.77 5.09 26.37
C VAL A 1000 37.31 6.52 26.31
N LYS A 1001 38.59 6.70 26.65
CA LYS A 1001 39.32 7.95 26.52
C LYS A 1001 40.81 7.64 26.46
N PRO A 1002 41.58 8.16 25.49
CA PRO A 1002 42.98 7.84 25.37
C PRO A 1002 43.81 8.51 26.48
N GLY A 1003 45.00 7.98 26.72
CA GLY A 1003 45.92 8.48 27.74
C GLY A 1003 47.21 7.67 27.81
N ASN A 1004 48.10 8.09 28.70
CA ASN A 1004 49.45 7.56 28.86
C ASN A 1004 49.80 7.23 30.33
N GLU A 1005 48.78 7.16 31.19
CA GLU A 1005 48.96 6.86 32.60
C GLU A 1005 49.31 5.37 32.79
N PRO A 1006 50.26 5.01 33.66
CA PRO A 1006 50.65 3.62 33.83
C PRO A 1006 49.48 2.74 34.30
N PHE A 1007 49.31 1.57 33.67
CA PHE A 1007 48.26 0.61 34.03
C PHE A 1007 48.40 0.07 35.47
N SER A 1008 49.62 0.06 36.02
CA SER A 1008 49.93 -0.35 37.40
C SER A 1008 49.69 0.73 38.45
N SER A 1009 49.33 1.94 38.04
CA SER A 1009 49.24 3.09 38.97
C SER A 1009 48.20 2.88 40.07
N LEU A 1010 48.58 3.17 41.31
CA LEU A 1010 47.68 3.13 42.47
C LEU A 1010 46.64 4.27 42.45
N ASN A 1011 46.78 5.22 41.53
CA ASN A 1011 45.86 6.34 41.37
C ASN A 1011 44.60 5.97 40.58
N TRP A 1012 44.51 4.76 40.01
CA TRP A 1012 43.27 4.27 39.43
C TRP A 1012 42.19 4.06 40.50
N ALA A 1013 40.98 4.53 40.23
CA ALA A 1013 39.83 4.39 41.11
C ALA A 1013 38.60 3.95 40.31
N HIS A 1014 37.94 2.89 40.78
CA HIS A 1014 36.67 2.43 40.23
C HIS A 1014 35.52 3.32 40.72
N THR A 1015 34.67 3.75 39.79
CA THR A 1015 33.47 4.55 40.01
C THR A 1015 32.25 3.79 39.46
N GLU A 1016 31.04 4.31 39.67
CA GLU A 1016 29.82 3.72 39.10
C GLU A 1016 29.85 3.62 37.56
N ASN A 1017 30.62 4.50 36.90
CA ASN A 1017 30.68 4.62 35.44
C ASN A 1017 31.95 4.02 34.82
N GLY A 1018 32.85 3.41 35.61
CA GLY A 1018 34.13 2.86 35.14
C GLY A 1018 35.33 3.35 35.95
N TYR A 1019 36.53 3.22 35.39
CA TYR A 1019 37.79 3.58 36.05
C TYR A 1019 38.24 4.99 35.67
N SER A 1020 38.53 5.77 36.70
CA SER A 1020 39.06 7.13 36.61
C SER A 1020 40.44 7.23 37.25
N TYR A 1021 41.21 8.24 36.86
CA TYR A 1021 42.53 8.50 37.42
C TYR A 1021 42.48 9.64 38.43
N ARG A 1022 42.89 9.40 39.69
CA ARG A 1022 42.65 10.29 40.86
C ARG A 1022 43.17 11.73 40.71
N THR A 1023 44.19 11.99 39.90
CA THR A 1023 44.71 13.35 39.66
C THR A 1023 43.88 14.15 38.64
N ILE A 1024 42.94 13.49 37.94
CA ILE A 1024 42.07 14.06 36.91
C ILE A 1024 40.62 13.66 37.23
N ALA A 1025 40.13 14.09 38.40
CA ALA A 1025 38.76 13.79 38.84
C ALA A 1025 37.73 14.25 37.78
N ASN A 1026 36.77 13.37 37.45
CA ASN A 1026 35.69 13.46 36.44
C ASN A 1026 35.93 12.85 35.05
N ASN A 1027 37.11 12.30 34.75
CA ASN A 1027 37.33 11.58 33.47
C ASN A 1027 37.30 10.06 33.68
N ILE A 1028 36.40 9.36 32.98
CA ILE A 1028 36.42 7.89 32.85
C ILE A 1028 37.33 7.55 31.67
N PHE A 1029 38.35 6.72 31.92
CA PHE A 1029 39.29 6.26 30.89
C PHE A 1029 39.02 4.83 30.46
N PHE A 1030 38.57 3.98 31.39
CA PHE A 1030 38.22 2.60 31.10
C PHE A 1030 36.85 2.24 31.63
N VAL A 1031 36.15 1.34 30.94
CA VAL A 1031 34.96 0.66 31.45
C VAL A 1031 35.23 -0.83 31.50
N ASP A 1032 34.63 -1.54 32.46
CA ASP A 1032 34.70 -3.01 32.50
C ASP A 1032 34.12 -3.57 31.19
N ALA A 1033 34.88 -4.45 30.54
CA ALA A 1033 34.46 -5.16 29.35
C ALA A 1033 34.26 -6.65 29.69
N PRO A 1034 33.26 -7.33 29.10
CA PRO A 1034 33.12 -8.77 29.24
C PRO A 1034 34.33 -9.48 28.60
N TRP A 1035 34.90 -10.45 29.33
CA TRP A 1035 36.19 -11.08 29.06
C TRP A 1035 36.28 -11.75 27.68
N GLY A 1036 37.19 -11.31 26.81
CA GLY A 1036 37.69 -12.09 25.65
C GLY A 1036 36.66 -12.74 24.73
N ILE A 1037 35.48 -12.13 24.54
CA ILE A 1037 34.40 -12.78 23.78
C ILE A 1037 34.42 -12.39 22.31
N SER A 1038 34.60 -13.39 21.45
CA SER A 1038 33.86 -13.45 20.20
C SER A 1038 32.37 -13.29 20.54
N SER A 1039 31.76 -12.17 20.13
CA SER A 1039 30.43 -11.79 20.61
C SER A 1039 29.64 -11.05 19.55
N TRP A 1040 28.31 -10.97 19.76
CA TRP A 1040 27.39 -10.19 18.93
C TRP A 1040 27.38 -8.68 19.24
N GLY A 1041 28.29 -8.19 20.08
CA GLY A 1041 28.39 -6.77 20.45
C GLY A 1041 27.25 -6.27 21.34
N ASP A 1042 26.47 -7.18 21.92
CA ASP A 1042 25.23 -6.89 22.63
C ASP A 1042 25.44 -6.27 24.03
N ASP A 1043 24.92 -5.07 24.24
CA ASP A 1043 24.92 -4.36 25.52
C ASP A 1043 23.74 -4.71 26.45
N GLN A 1044 22.93 -5.70 26.07
CA GLN A 1044 21.70 -6.15 26.75
C GLN A 1044 20.63 -5.05 26.87
N THR A 1045 20.66 -4.05 25.98
CA THR A 1045 19.69 -2.95 25.94
C THR A 1045 18.91 -2.87 24.64
N ILE A 1046 17.71 -2.32 24.69
CA ILE A 1046 17.00 -1.90 23.50
C ILE A 1046 17.13 -0.37 23.36
N PRO A 1047 17.82 0.13 22.32
CA PRO A 1047 17.88 1.55 22.03
C PRO A 1047 16.48 2.10 21.71
N ILE A 1048 16.13 3.22 22.34
CA ILE A 1048 14.83 3.89 22.11
C ILE A 1048 15.10 5.20 21.37
N VAL A 1049 14.96 5.12 20.04
CA VAL A 1049 15.16 6.25 19.11
C VAL A 1049 13.86 6.61 18.38
N ASN A 1050 13.88 7.71 17.63
CA ASN A 1050 12.86 8.05 16.64
C ASN A 1050 13.46 7.82 15.25
N GLY A 1051 12.82 7.04 14.40
CA GLY A 1051 13.34 6.69 13.09
C GLY A 1051 14.52 5.74 13.19
N GLU A 1052 15.63 6.08 12.55
CA GLU A 1052 16.86 5.30 12.51
C GLU A 1052 18.01 6.17 13.03
N ASP A 1053 19.01 5.54 13.65
CA ASP A 1053 20.23 6.19 14.13
C ASP A 1053 21.36 5.13 14.13
N VAL A 1054 22.55 5.49 14.60
CA VAL A 1054 23.67 4.56 14.80
C VAL A 1054 24.15 4.58 16.25
N LYS A 1055 24.76 3.48 16.68
CA LYS A 1055 25.51 3.43 17.94
C LYS A 1055 26.79 2.63 17.77
N THR A 1056 27.74 2.82 18.68
CA THR A 1056 28.88 1.92 18.82
C THR A 1056 28.50 0.76 19.73
N ASP A 1057 28.67 -0.47 19.26
CA ASP A 1057 28.38 -1.69 20.02
C ASP A 1057 29.49 -2.02 21.04
N LEU A 1058 29.34 -3.13 21.79
CA LEU A 1058 30.36 -3.58 22.74
C LEU A 1058 31.66 -4.07 22.09
N ASN A 1059 31.64 -4.38 20.79
CA ASN A 1059 32.83 -4.80 20.04
C ASN A 1059 33.58 -3.59 19.43
N GLY A 1060 33.01 -2.38 19.51
CA GLY A 1060 33.57 -1.18 18.89
C GLY A 1060 33.09 -0.93 17.45
N ASN A 1061 32.15 -1.74 16.96
CA ASN A 1061 31.56 -1.55 15.64
C ASN A 1061 30.46 -0.48 15.65
N THR A 1062 30.37 0.29 14.57
CA THR A 1062 29.20 1.14 14.31
C THR A 1062 28.07 0.26 13.77
N VAL A 1063 26.93 0.24 14.47
CA VAL A 1063 25.75 -0.56 14.14
C VAL A 1063 24.51 0.33 14.09
N LYS A 1064 23.55 -0.01 13.23
CA LYS A 1064 22.27 0.72 13.15
C LYS A 1064 21.40 0.44 14.38
N VAL A 1065 20.65 1.45 14.79
CA VAL A 1065 19.52 1.34 15.72
C VAL A 1065 18.26 1.88 15.07
N PHE A 1066 17.11 1.34 15.44
CA PHE A 1066 15.87 1.65 14.73
C PHE A 1066 14.65 1.67 15.65
N CYS A 1067 13.70 2.51 15.27
CA CYS A 1067 12.30 2.49 15.66
C CYS A 1067 11.46 2.44 14.39
N HIS A 1068 10.89 1.27 14.08
CA HIS A 1068 10.09 1.05 12.88
C HIS A 1068 8.66 0.68 13.26
N HIS A 1069 7.69 0.89 12.37
CA HIS A 1069 6.38 0.24 12.46
C HIS A 1069 6.03 -0.47 11.16
N THR A 1070 5.08 -1.40 11.17
CA THR A 1070 4.60 -2.08 9.96
C THR A 1070 4.06 -1.08 8.95
N GLN A 1071 4.33 -1.27 7.66
CA GLN A 1071 3.81 -0.38 6.60
C GLN A 1071 2.27 -0.41 6.57
N LEU A 1072 1.70 -1.60 6.70
CA LEU A 1072 0.25 -1.83 6.70
C LEU A 1072 -0.30 -1.95 8.13
N PRO A 1073 -1.53 -1.43 8.40
CA PRO A 1073 -2.21 -1.57 9.68
C PRO A 1073 -2.66 -3.02 9.93
N LEU A 1074 -2.74 -3.39 11.20
CA LEU A 1074 -3.17 -4.72 11.66
C LEU A 1074 -4.66 -4.80 12.00
N GLY A 1075 -5.31 -3.66 12.24
CA GLY A 1075 -6.72 -3.59 12.60
C GLY A 1075 -7.16 -2.20 13.06
N ILE A 1076 -8.44 -2.08 13.43
CA ILE A 1076 -9.03 -0.84 13.93
C ILE A 1076 -8.83 -0.76 15.46
N ALA A 1077 -8.37 0.39 15.95
CA ALA A 1077 -8.25 0.61 17.39
C ALA A 1077 -9.63 0.83 18.03
N SER A 1078 -9.96 -0.01 19.01
CA SER A 1078 -11.14 0.16 19.87
C SER A 1078 -10.83 1.10 21.04
N TYR A 1079 -11.82 1.91 21.42
CA TYR A 1079 -11.77 2.73 22.63
C TYR A 1079 -12.10 1.91 23.88
#